data_AF-A0A7R8ZUW3-F1
#
_entry.id   AF-A0A7R8ZUW3-F1
#
_cell.length_a   1.000
_cell.length_b   1.000
_cell.length_c   1.000
_cell.angle_alpha   90.00
_cell.angle_beta   90.00
_cell.angle_gamma   90.00
#
_symmetry.space_group_name_H-M   'P 1'
#
loop_
_entity.id
_entity.type
_entity.pdbx_description
1 polymer ?
#
loop_
_entity_poly.entity_id
_entity_poly.type
_entity_poly.pdbx_seq_one_letter_code
_entity_poly.pdbx_strand_id
1 'polypeptide(L)'
;MDMIHEASRLREDLGKKVKAAGGQVDYGKGPATFLPAADMESLVAQGEAVGILSQQHLDPDIVSLREMIVYGIKGLAAYADHAQILGRVDGSIVAYIYEALAATQDDSMTVDSYVALALKCGEVNLRAMELLDAAHTETYGNPVPTPVALGGKKGKAILVSGHDLRDLELLLQQTEGRGVNVYTHGEMLPAHGYPMLKKYDHFVGHYGTAWQNQAKEFDAFPGAVLMTTNCIQKPRNTYMDNIFTTGLVGWPGVCHIATKDFTPVIEKALELPGFLEDIQGKEVMVGFGHNAVLAVAPQIIEAVEKKNIRHFFLIGGCDGAKPGRDYYTELVETLPKDCVVLTLACGKFRFFDKDLGNIGGIPRLLDIGQCNDAYSAIRIATALAEAFKCGVNDLPLSMVLSWYEQKACVILLSLLHLGIKNIRLGPSLPAFITPNVLSILVENFNIMPISSPQEDLKAILEGALQVIDGKARVISDNLCDGLGACLGDCPRNALKILKREADDFDEEAVERHLHARSESGAHVGKVSFGCPGARIENFTSGKIPKAVPGKRGQGASHWPVQIRLIPPHAPFLQKADLLVVADCVPVAFPGVYAQHLEGKKVMVGCPKFDNREEYVERFRAFFKEAGLESVTVMSMKVPCCHGLPRIVRQAMGEAAVNIPLRCITLDMHGEVVEEK
;
A
#
# COMPACT_ATOMS: atom_id res chain seq x y z
N MET A 1 -30.07 -8.46 -5.12
CA MET A 1 -30.55 -9.62 -5.89
C MET A 1 -30.51 -9.30 -7.39
N ASP A 2 -31.00 -8.13 -7.77
CA ASP A 2 -31.19 -7.72 -9.16
C ASP A 2 -29.94 -7.82 -10.05
N MET A 3 -28.77 -7.35 -9.60
CA MET A 3 -27.54 -7.41 -10.41
C MET A 3 -27.06 -8.85 -10.71
N ILE A 4 -27.29 -9.80 -9.80
CA ILE A 4 -26.86 -11.19 -10.00
C ILE A 4 -27.77 -11.88 -11.03
N HIS A 5 -29.09 -11.68 -10.91
CA HIS A 5 -30.04 -12.20 -11.90
C HIS A 5 -29.83 -11.54 -13.26
N GLU A 6 -29.58 -10.23 -13.31
CA GLU A 6 -29.30 -9.51 -14.54
C GLU A 6 -28.00 -10.00 -15.19
N ALA A 7 -26.93 -10.19 -14.41
CA ALA A 7 -25.68 -10.77 -14.92
C ALA A 7 -25.91 -12.20 -15.49
N SER A 8 -26.73 -13.01 -14.83
CA SER A 8 -27.09 -14.36 -15.32
C SER A 8 -27.84 -14.28 -16.66
N ARG A 9 -28.81 -13.38 -16.78
CA ARG A 9 -29.57 -13.13 -18.02
C ARG A 9 -28.65 -12.64 -19.15
N LEU A 10 -27.79 -11.65 -18.89
CA LEU A 10 -26.83 -11.13 -19.86
C LEU A 10 -25.86 -12.21 -20.34
N ARG A 11 -25.39 -13.07 -19.44
CA ARG A 11 -24.53 -14.22 -19.77
C ARG A 11 -25.26 -15.22 -20.66
N GLU A 12 -26.52 -15.56 -20.36
CA GLU A 12 -27.32 -16.47 -21.21
C GLU A 12 -27.56 -15.90 -22.61
N ASP A 13 -27.85 -14.61 -22.71
CA ASP A 13 -28.02 -13.93 -23.99
C ASP A 13 -26.71 -13.86 -24.79
N LEU A 14 -25.57 -13.66 -24.11
CA LEU A 14 -24.25 -13.79 -24.73
C LEU A 14 -24.01 -15.21 -25.24
N GLY A 15 -24.35 -16.23 -24.45
CA GLY A 15 -24.27 -17.64 -24.85
C GLY A 15 -25.06 -17.93 -26.13
N LYS A 16 -26.29 -17.40 -26.27
CA LYS A 16 -27.06 -17.54 -27.51
C LYS A 16 -26.32 -16.95 -28.72
N LYS A 17 -25.71 -15.77 -28.55
CA LYS A 17 -24.93 -15.10 -29.62
C LYS A 17 -23.67 -15.89 -29.99
N VAL A 18 -22.93 -16.40 -29.01
CA VAL A 18 -21.73 -17.23 -29.23
C VAL A 18 -22.09 -18.51 -29.98
N LYS A 19 -23.18 -19.19 -29.58
CA LYS A 19 -23.67 -20.40 -30.26
C LYS A 19 -24.08 -20.12 -31.70
N ALA A 20 -24.78 -19.01 -31.95
CA ALA A 20 -25.17 -18.59 -33.29
C ALA A 20 -23.96 -18.27 -34.20
N ALA A 21 -22.86 -17.78 -33.61
CA ALA A 21 -21.59 -17.55 -34.29
C ALA A 21 -20.72 -18.81 -34.47
N GLY A 22 -21.21 -20.00 -34.06
CA GLY A 22 -20.48 -21.26 -34.16
C GLY A 22 -19.49 -21.53 -33.01
N GLY A 23 -19.53 -20.74 -31.94
CA GLY A 23 -18.71 -20.96 -30.74
C GLY A 23 -19.28 -22.02 -29.80
N GLN A 24 -18.42 -22.60 -28.96
CA GLN A 24 -18.80 -23.56 -27.94
C GLN A 24 -19.41 -22.86 -26.72
N VAL A 25 -20.56 -23.37 -26.26
CA VAL A 25 -21.28 -22.86 -25.07
C VAL A 25 -21.67 -23.95 -24.08
N ASP A 26 -21.26 -25.18 -24.35
CA ASP A 26 -21.44 -26.30 -23.43
C ASP A 26 -20.25 -26.35 -22.48
N TYR A 27 -20.42 -25.66 -21.34
CA TYR A 27 -19.44 -25.61 -20.26
C TYR A 27 -19.87 -26.65 -19.21
N GLY A 28 -19.00 -27.60 -18.87
CA GLY A 28 -19.37 -28.67 -17.94
C GLY A 28 -19.56 -28.22 -16.48
N LYS A 29 -18.86 -27.16 -16.05
CA LYS A 29 -18.90 -26.61 -14.69
C LYS A 29 -18.46 -25.14 -14.67
N GLY A 30 -18.67 -24.45 -13.55
CA GLY A 30 -18.12 -23.12 -13.27
C GLY A 30 -19.12 -21.97 -13.43
N PRO A 31 -18.65 -20.71 -13.43
CA PRO A 31 -19.53 -19.53 -13.43
C PRO A 31 -20.36 -19.40 -14.71
N ALA A 32 -19.95 -20.05 -15.81
CA ALA A 32 -20.71 -20.08 -17.05
C ALA A 32 -22.05 -20.83 -16.92
N THR A 33 -22.16 -21.78 -15.98
CA THR A 33 -23.37 -22.59 -15.75
C THR A 33 -24.13 -22.18 -14.48
N PHE A 34 -23.67 -21.16 -13.76
CA PHE A 34 -24.28 -20.73 -12.50
C PHE A 34 -25.75 -20.30 -12.68
N LEU A 35 -26.67 -20.83 -11.87
CA LEU A 35 -28.07 -20.40 -11.84
C LEU A 35 -28.36 -19.77 -10.49
N PRO A 36 -28.66 -18.45 -10.43
CA PRO A 36 -28.95 -17.80 -9.16
C PRO A 36 -30.24 -18.34 -8.55
N ALA A 37 -30.20 -18.69 -7.28
CA ALA A 37 -31.38 -19.08 -6.52
C ALA A 37 -32.40 -17.92 -6.44
N ALA A 38 -33.67 -18.27 -6.33
CA ALA A 38 -34.76 -17.29 -6.39
C ALA A 38 -34.95 -16.48 -5.09
N ASP A 39 -34.52 -17.04 -3.96
CA ASP A 39 -34.63 -16.42 -2.63
C ASP A 39 -33.25 -16.05 -2.06
N MET A 40 -33.24 -15.05 -1.18
CA MET A 40 -32.01 -14.49 -0.61
C MET A 40 -31.24 -15.51 0.22
N GLU A 41 -31.91 -16.36 1.00
CA GLU A 41 -31.25 -17.34 1.87
C GLU A 41 -30.44 -18.35 1.04
N SER A 42 -31.06 -18.91 0.02
CA SER A 42 -30.41 -19.82 -0.93
C SER A 42 -29.31 -19.12 -1.73
N LEU A 43 -29.50 -17.86 -2.12
CA LEU A 43 -28.51 -17.08 -2.85
C LEU A 43 -27.27 -16.77 -1.99
N VAL A 44 -27.47 -16.51 -0.68
CA VAL A 44 -26.38 -16.38 0.30
C VAL A 44 -25.59 -17.67 0.40
N ALA A 45 -26.27 -18.82 0.53
CA ALA A 45 -25.60 -20.13 0.58
C ALA A 45 -24.80 -20.42 -0.71
N GLN A 46 -25.32 -20.03 -1.88
CA GLN A 46 -24.56 -20.10 -3.15
C GLN A 46 -23.32 -19.20 -3.13
N GLY A 47 -23.43 -17.98 -2.59
CA GLY A 47 -22.32 -17.03 -2.47
C GLY A 47 -21.21 -17.53 -1.55
N GLU A 48 -21.56 -18.12 -0.41
CA GLU A 48 -20.59 -18.72 0.54
C GLU A 48 -19.77 -19.84 -0.09
N ALA A 49 -20.35 -20.59 -1.04
CA ALA A 49 -19.69 -21.68 -1.74
C ALA A 49 -18.67 -21.24 -2.82
N VAL A 50 -18.72 -19.98 -3.28
CA VAL A 50 -17.90 -19.49 -4.42
C VAL A 50 -17.00 -18.30 -4.07
N GLY A 51 -16.85 -17.98 -2.79
CA GLY A 51 -15.99 -16.90 -2.32
C GLY A 51 -14.48 -17.24 -2.39
N ILE A 52 -13.64 -16.29 -2.01
CA ILE A 52 -12.16 -16.44 -2.03
C ILE A 52 -11.70 -17.68 -1.26
N LEU A 53 -12.33 -17.96 -0.10
CA LEU A 53 -11.98 -19.10 0.75
C LEU A 53 -12.33 -20.47 0.13
N SER A 54 -13.16 -20.52 -0.91
CA SER A 54 -13.43 -21.76 -1.65
C SER A 54 -12.24 -22.22 -2.50
N GLN A 55 -11.29 -21.30 -2.79
CA GLN A 55 -10.12 -21.56 -3.62
C GLN A 55 -8.93 -22.15 -2.86
N GLN A 56 -9.08 -22.52 -1.58
CA GLN A 56 -8.00 -23.05 -0.73
C GLN A 56 -7.35 -24.36 -1.23
N HIS A 57 -7.99 -25.04 -2.20
CA HIS A 57 -7.45 -26.23 -2.85
C HIS A 57 -6.39 -25.92 -3.93
N LEU A 58 -6.27 -24.64 -4.33
CA LEU A 58 -5.29 -24.17 -5.31
C LEU A 58 -3.99 -23.73 -4.64
N ASP A 59 -2.95 -23.55 -5.45
CA ASP A 59 -1.70 -22.94 -5.00
C ASP A 59 -1.97 -21.53 -4.42
N PRO A 60 -1.52 -21.22 -3.19
CA PRO A 60 -1.70 -19.89 -2.59
C PRO A 60 -1.19 -18.74 -3.45
N ASP A 61 -0.11 -18.95 -4.22
CA ASP A 61 0.44 -17.93 -5.11
C ASP A 61 -0.49 -17.67 -6.31
N ILE A 62 -1.15 -18.71 -6.82
CA ILE A 62 -2.19 -18.57 -7.86
C ILE A 62 -3.39 -17.81 -7.31
N VAL A 63 -3.86 -18.15 -6.10
CA VAL A 63 -4.97 -17.43 -5.45
C VAL A 63 -4.59 -15.95 -5.24
N SER A 64 -3.38 -15.68 -4.75
CA SER A 64 -2.86 -14.32 -4.59
C SER A 64 -2.91 -13.51 -5.88
N LEU A 65 -2.44 -14.09 -6.99
CA LEU A 65 -2.41 -13.40 -8.28
C LEU A 65 -3.81 -13.22 -8.88
N ARG A 66 -4.69 -14.22 -8.75
CA ARG A 66 -6.10 -14.12 -9.17
C ARG A 66 -6.80 -12.99 -8.44
N GLU A 67 -6.66 -12.92 -7.12
CA GLU A 67 -7.28 -11.85 -6.33
C GLU A 67 -6.67 -10.48 -6.66
N MET A 68 -5.35 -10.40 -6.85
CA MET A 68 -4.70 -9.16 -7.31
C MET A 68 -5.26 -8.68 -8.66
N ILE A 69 -5.50 -9.60 -9.61
CA ILE A 69 -6.13 -9.29 -10.90
C ILE A 69 -7.59 -8.84 -10.71
N VAL A 70 -8.38 -9.55 -9.92
CA VAL A 70 -9.79 -9.19 -9.65
C VAL A 70 -9.88 -7.81 -8.99
N TYR A 71 -9.00 -7.51 -8.02
CA TYR A 71 -8.93 -6.17 -7.42
C TYR A 71 -8.45 -5.12 -8.43
N GLY A 72 -7.47 -5.44 -9.27
CA GLY A 72 -7.04 -4.59 -10.37
C GLY A 72 -8.18 -4.24 -11.33
N ILE A 73 -8.96 -5.24 -11.76
CA ILE A 73 -10.13 -5.08 -12.63
C ILE A 73 -11.18 -4.18 -11.99
N LYS A 74 -11.43 -4.31 -10.68
CA LYS A 74 -12.39 -3.43 -9.98
C LYS A 74 -11.94 -1.97 -9.99
N GLY A 75 -10.65 -1.71 -9.77
CA GLY A 75 -10.08 -0.37 -9.88
C GLY A 75 -10.16 0.17 -11.31
N LEU A 76 -9.74 -0.64 -12.29
CA LEU A 76 -9.80 -0.32 -13.72
C LEU A 76 -11.22 0.04 -14.15
N ALA A 77 -12.20 -0.78 -13.77
CA ALA A 77 -13.60 -0.61 -14.11
C ALA A 77 -14.16 0.69 -13.52
N ALA A 78 -13.74 1.09 -12.31
CA ALA A 78 -14.19 2.34 -11.72
C ALA A 78 -13.74 3.56 -12.55
N TYR A 79 -12.51 3.58 -13.05
CA TYR A 79 -12.05 4.68 -13.92
C TYR A 79 -12.70 4.65 -15.30
N ALA A 80 -12.85 3.46 -15.89
CA ALA A 80 -13.53 3.28 -17.16
C ALA A 80 -15.01 3.69 -17.08
N ASP A 81 -15.70 3.41 -15.96
CA ASP A 81 -17.10 3.80 -15.74
C ASP A 81 -17.27 5.32 -15.74
N HIS A 82 -16.42 6.06 -15.02
CA HIS A 82 -16.46 7.53 -15.05
C HIS A 82 -16.15 8.11 -16.44
N ALA A 83 -15.21 7.52 -17.19
CA ALA A 83 -14.97 7.93 -18.57
C ALA A 83 -16.21 7.68 -19.45
N GLN A 84 -16.87 6.53 -19.27
CA GLN A 84 -18.08 6.16 -19.98
C GLN A 84 -19.27 7.06 -19.65
N ILE A 85 -19.43 7.48 -18.39
CA ILE A 85 -20.46 8.45 -17.97
C ILE A 85 -20.35 9.76 -18.76
N LEU A 86 -19.12 10.14 -19.15
CA LEU A 86 -18.81 11.30 -19.98
C LEU A 86 -18.70 10.97 -21.49
N GLY A 87 -19.17 9.79 -21.90
CA GLY A 87 -19.25 9.37 -23.29
C GLY A 87 -17.91 8.96 -23.91
N ARG A 88 -16.88 8.65 -23.11
CA ARG A 88 -15.61 8.10 -23.59
C ARG A 88 -15.55 6.61 -23.31
N VAL A 89 -15.40 5.80 -24.36
CA VAL A 89 -15.33 4.34 -24.27
C VAL A 89 -14.21 3.80 -25.13
N ASP A 90 -13.59 2.72 -24.69
CA ASP A 90 -12.58 1.99 -25.46
C ASP A 90 -12.83 0.49 -25.33
N GLY A 91 -13.11 -0.16 -26.45
CA GLY A 91 -13.45 -1.59 -26.48
C GLY A 91 -12.30 -2.49 -26.01
N SER A 92 -11.05 -2.03 -26.07
CA SER A 92 -9.90 -2.78 -25.58
C SER A 92 -9.91 -2.98 -24.06
N ILE A 93 -10.43 -2.01 -23.32
CA ILE A 93 -10.58 -2.09 -21.85
C ILE A 93 -11.57 -3.19 -21.51
N VAL A 94 -12.75 -3.16 -22.14
CA VAL A 94 -13.81 -4.16 -21.91
C VAL A 94 -13.35 -5.55 -22.34
N ALA A 95 -12.63 -5.65 -23.47
CA ALA A 95 -12.07 -6.91 -23.93
C ALA A 95 -11.09 -7.52 -22.91
N TYR A 96 -10.19 -6.70 -22.35
CA TYR A 96 -9.28 -7.14 -21.29
C TYR A 96 -10.04 -7.57 -20.03
N ILE A 97 -11.07 -6.84 -19.61
CA ILE A 97 -11.87 -7.20 -18.43
C ILE A 97 -12.47 -8.61 -18.61
N TYR A 98 -13.02 -8.92 -19.79
CA TYR A 98 -13.54 -10.26 -20.07
C TYR A 98 -12.44 -11.32 -20.13
N GLU A 99 -11.32 -11.03 -20.78
CA GLU A 99 -10.16 -11.93 -20.84
C GLU A 99 -9.66 -12.28 -19.44
N ALA A 100 -9.45 -11.26 -18.60
CA ALA A 100 -8.89 -11.42 -17.28
C ALA A 100 -9.86 -12.10 -16.30
N LEU A 101 -11.17 -11.77 -16.35
CA LEU A 101 -12.18 -12.48 -15.56
C LEU A 101 -12.27 -13.96 -15.97
N ALA A 102 -12.21 -14.28 -17.26
CA ALA A 102 -12.19 -15.68 -17.72
C ALA A 102 -10.92 -16.41 -17.26
N ALA A 103 -9.75 -15.76 -17.39
CA ALA A 103 -8.46 -16.33 -16.99
C ALA A 103 -8.38 -16.65 -15.49
N THR A 104 -9.02 -15.85 -14.63
CA THR A 104 -9.10 -16.15 -13.18
C THR A 104 -9.89 -17.41 -12.84
N GLN A 105 -10.53 -18.06 -13.83
CA GLN A 105 -11.23 -19.33 -13.68
C GLN A 105 -10.46 -20.49 -14.35
N ASP A 106 -9.28 -20.25 -14.91
CA ASP A 106 -8.46 -21.26 -15.58
C ASP A 106 -7.37 -21.81 -14.65
N ASP A 107 -7.61 -23.00 -14.09
CA ASP A 107 -6.69 -23.66 -13.16
C ASP A 107 -5.42 -24.21 -13.85
N SER A 108 -5.33 -24.14 -15.19
CA SER A 108 -4.17 -24.62 -15.95
C SER A 108 -3.07 -23.57 -16.16
N MET A 109 -3.38 -22.30 -15.89
CA MET A 109 -2.43 -21.20 -16.05
C MET A 109 -1.32 -21.23 -15.00
N THR A 110 -0.11 -20.85 -15.42
CA THR A 110 1.06 -20.79 -14.54
C THR A 110 1.14 -19.46 -13.79
N VAL A 111 1.95 -19.43 -12.72
CA VAL A 111 2.30 -18.19 -11.99
C VAL A 111 2.78 -17.09 -12.92
N ASP A 112 3.70 -17.40 -13.85
CA ASP A 112 4.24 -16.41 -14.81
C ASP A 112 3.14 -15.85 -15.73
N SER A 113 2.21 -16.69 -16.19
CA SER A 113 1.07 -16.23 -17.00
C SER A 113 0.16 -15.29 -16.22
N TYR A 114 -0.10 -15.58 -14.94
CA TYR A 114 -0.88 -14.68 -14.08
C TYR A 114 -0.15 -13.38 -13.76
N VAL A 115 1.17 -13.41 -13.55
CA VAL A 115 1.99 -12.19 -13.39
C VAL A 115 1.91 -11.32 -14.64
N ALA A 116 2.05 -11.91 -15.83
CA ALA A 116 1.92 -11.19 -17.09
C ALA A 116 0.52 -10.56 -17.25
N LEU A 117 -0.53 -11.29 -16.88
CA LEU A 117 -1.91 -10.81 -16.94
C LEU A 117 -2.17 -9.65 -15.95
N ALA A 118 -1.54 -9.67 -14.77
CA ALA A 118 -1.59 -8.59 -13.80
C ALA A 118 -0.86 -7.34 -14.29
N LEU A 119 0.32 -7.48 -14.92
CA LEU A 119 1.02 -6.34 -15.53
C LEU A 119 0.25 -5.76 -16.71
N LYS A 120 -0.43 -6.60 -17.50
CA LYS A 120 -1.37 -6.16 -18.54
C LYS A 120 -2.57 -5.39 -17.95
N CYS A 121 -3.00 -5.71 -16.73
CA CYS A 121 -3.99 -4.90 -16.00
C CYS A 121 -3.52 -3.46 -15.83
N GLY A 122 -2.25 -3.30 -15.43
CA GLY A 122 -1.61 -2.00 -15.29
C GLY A 122 -1.56 -1.23 -16.61
N GLU A 123 -1.16 -1.90 -17.70
CA GLU A 123 -1.17 -1.32 -19.06
C GLU A 123 -2.54 -0.78 -19.45
N VAL A 124 -3.57 -1.62 -19.35
CA VAL A 124 -4.95 -1.27 -19.72
C VAL A 124 -5.51 -0.18 -18.80
N ASN A 125 -5.08 -0.15 -17.54
CA ASN A 125 -5.45 0.91 -16.61
C ASN A 125 -4.82 2.27 -16.94
N LEU A 126 -3.59 2.31 -17.46
CA LEU A 126 -3.03 3.56 -18.00
C LEU A 126 -3.93 4.14 -19.09
N ARG A 127 -4.44 3.27 -19.97
CA ARG A 127 -5.39 3.66 -21.00
C ARG A 127 -6.71 4.16 -20.40
N ALA A 128 -7.27 3.47 -19.39
CA ALA A 128 -8.49 3.92 -18.72
C ALA A 128 -8.33 5.27 -18.02
N MET A 129 -7.22 5.49 -17.31
CA MET A 129 -6.95 6.78 -16.66
C MET A 129 -6.70 7.89 -17.70
N GLU A 130 -6.05 7.60 -18.83
CA GLU A 130 -5.92 8.54 -19.96
C GLU A 130 -7.29 8.95 -20.53
N LEU A 131 -8.19 7.97 -20.76
CA LEU A 131 -9.55 8.24 -21.23
C LEU A 131 -10.34 9.10 -20.23
N LEU A 132 -10.18 8.84 -18.93
CA LEU A 132 -10.84 9.60 -17.88
C LEU A 132 -10.27 11.02 -17.74
N ASP A 133 -8.94 11.17 -17.79
CA ASP A 133 -8.27 12.47 -17.80
C ASP A 133 -8.74 13.34 -18.99
N ALA A 134 -8.78 12.76 -20.19
CA ALA A 134 -9.32 13.44 -21.37
C ALA A 134 -10.81 13.78 -21.20
N ALA A 135 -11.63 12.84 -20.68
CA ALA A 135 -13.05 13.08 -20.43
C ALA A 135 -13.27 14.27 -19.48
N HIS A 136 -12.51 14.34 -18.38
CA HIS A 136 -12.57 15.43 -17.43
C HIS A 136 -12.08 16.75 -18.02
N THR A 137 -10.89 16.77 -18.61
CA THR A 137 -10.25 18.00 -19.08
C THR A 137 -10.94 18.61 -20.29
N GLU A 138 -11.46 17.80 -21.22
CA GLU A 138 -12.22 18.28 -22.37
C GLU A 138 -13.62 18.77 -21.99
N THR A 139 -14.26 18.19 -20.96
CA THR A 139 -15.60 18.59 -20.51
C THR A 139 -15.55 19.79 -19.57
N TYR A 140 -14.61 19.78 -18.61
CA TYR A 140 -14.59 20.74 -17.51
C TYR A 140 -13.43 21.75 -17.55
N GLY A 141 -12.56 21.63 -18.56
CA GLY A 141 -11.33 22.39 -18.69
C GLY A 141 -10.18 21.77 -17.90
N ASN A 142 -8.94 22.15 -18.24
CA ASN A 142 -7.77 21.72 -17.49
C ASN A 142 -7.80 22.28 -16.06
N PRO A 143 -7.46 21.47 -15.04
CA PRO A 143 -7.30 21.99 -13.68
C PRO A 143 -6.31 23.16 -13.64
N VAL A 144 -6.67 24.22 -12.92
CA VAL A 144 -5.83 25.40 -12.70
C VAL A 144 -5.63 25.64 -11.20
N PRO A 145 -4.44 26.12 -10.77
CA PRO A 145 -4.18 26.47 -9.38
C PRO A 145 -5.29 27.33 -8.79
N THR A 146 -6.00 26.79 -7.81
CA THR A 146 -7.20 27.39 -7.24
C THR A 146 -7.17 27.31 -5.72
N PRO A 147 -7.34 28.45 -5.02
CA PRO A 147 -7.59 28.45 -3.59
C PRO A 147 -8.99 27.90 -3.28
N VAL A 148 -9.09 27.08 -2.24
CA VAL A 148 -10.34 26.46 -1.78
C VAL A 148 -10.52 26.71 -0.29
N ALA A 149 -11.63 27.36 0.06
CA ALA A 149 -11.98 27.60 1.45
C ALA A 149 -12.41 26.31 2.15
N LEU A 150 -11.91 26.11 3.37
CA LEU A 150 -12.31 25.03 4.29
C LEU A 150 -13.32 25.49 5.36
N GLY A 151 -13.83 26.71 5.21
CA GLY A 151 -14.83 27.32 6.10
C GLY A 151 -16.27 27.02 5.69
N GLY A 152 -17.21 27.50 6.51
CA GLY A 152 -18.65 27.46 6.25
C GLY A 152 -19.14 28.81 5.74
N LYS A 153 -20.08 28.81 4.79
CA LYS A 153 -20.74 30.00 4.24
C LYS A 153 -22.19 29.93 4.69
N LYS A 154 -22.68 31.01 5.29
CA LYS A 154 -24.04 31.14 5.78
C LYS A 154 -25.05 30.74 4.70
N GLY A 155 -26.03 29.93 5.09
CA GLY A 155 -27.11 29.46 4.22
C GLY A 155 -27.24 27.95 4.17
N LYS A 156 -28.20 27.49 3.35
CA LYS A 156 -28.48 26.07 3.13
C LYS A 156 -27.29 25.42 2.43
N ALA A 157 -27.08 24.13 2.67
CA ALA A 157 -25.87 23.46 2.21
C ALA A 157 -26.13 22.02 1.72
N ILE A 158 -25.43 21.62 0.68
CA ILE A 158 -25.28 20.24 0.22
C ILE A 158 -23.80 19.88 0.20
N LEU A 159 -23.45 18.71 0.70
CA LEU A 159 -22.11 18.14 0.63
C LEU A 159 -22.09 17.02 -0.41
N VAL A 160 -21.25 17.13 -1.44
CA VAL A 160 -21.02 16.06 -2.41
C VAL A 160 -19.73 15.32 -2.07
N SER A 161 -19.78 13.99 -2.10
CA SER A 161 -18.66 13.10 -1.79
C SER A 161 -18.55 11.99 -2.84
N GLY A 162 -17.38 11.38 -2.95
CA GLY A 162 -17.05 10.40 -3.99
C GLY A 162 -16.12 10.99 -5.05
N HIS A 163 -16.33 10.65 -6.32
CA HIS A 163 -15.42 11.05 -7.41
C HIS A 163 -16.13 11.61 -8.65
N ASP A 164 -17.44 11.42 -8.80
CA ASP A 164 -18.12 11.67 -10.06
C ASP A 164 -18.36 13.17 -10.32
N LEU A 165 -17.63 13.72 -11.28
CA LEU A 165 -17.74 15.13 -11.64
C LEU A 165 -19.03 15.46 -12.43
N ARG A 166 -19.64 14.47 -13.09
CA ARG A 166 -20.90 14.67 -13.81
C ARG A 166 -22.07 14.83 -12.86
N ASP A 167 -22.11 14.05 -11.79
CA ASP A 167 -23.09 14.20 -10.72
C ASP A 167 -22.95 15.55 -10.02
N LEU A 168 -21.71 16.02 -9.78
CA LEU A 168 -21.48 17.37 -9.25
C LEU A 168 -21.98 18.45 -10.24
N GLU A 169 -21.66 18.35 -11.53
CA GLU A 169 -22.15 19.32 -12.52
C GLU A 169 -23.68 19.39 -12.55
N LEU A 170 -24.36 18.24 -12.60
CA LEU A 170 -25.81 18.15 -12.61
C LEU A 170 -26.41 18.71 -11.30
N LEU A 171 -25.79 18.43 -10.16
CA LEU A 171 -26.20 19.01 -8.88
C LEU A 171 -26.04 20.53 -8.87
N LEU A 172 -24.92 21.07 -9.39
CA LEU A 172 -24.68 22.51 -9.49
C LEU A 172 -25.72 23.20 -10.38
N GLN A 173 -26.02 22.62 -11.54
CA GLN A 173 -27.08 23.10 -12.44
C GLN A 173 -28.45 23.11 -11.76
N GLN A 174 -28.80 22.04 -11.04
CA GLN A 174 -30.11 21.91 -10.38
C GLN A 174 -30.25 22.76 -9.11
N THR A 175 -29.14 23.19 -8.51
CA THR A 175 -29.10 24.05 -7.31
C THR A 175 -28.94 25.54 -7.61
N GLU A 176 -28.61 25.89 -8.86
CA GLU A 176 -28.44 27.28 -9.29
C GLU A 176 -29.72 28.10 -9.04
N GLY A 177 -29.56 29.26 -8.37
CA GLY A 177 -30.67 30.13 -8.01
C GLY A 177 -31.57 29.62 -6.88
N ARG A 178 -31.29 28.47 -6.25
CA ARG A 178 -32.12 27.90 -5.17
C ARG A 178 -31.69 28.30 -3.75
N GLY A 179 -30.65 29.12 -3.61
CA GLY A 179 -30.14 29.56 -2.31
C GLY A 179 -29.47 28.45 -1.49
N VAL A 180 -28.92 27.44 -2.16
CA VAL A 180 -28.21 26.31 -1.55
C VAL A 180 -26.74 26.35 -1.96
N ASN A 181 -25.84 26.42 -0.98
CA ASN A 181 -24.40 26.33 -1.18
C ASN A 181 -23.98 24.86 -1.38
N VAL A 182 -23.10 24.59 -2.34
CA VAL A 182 -22.56 23.24 -2.60
C VAL A 182 -21.12 23.17 -2.12
N TYR A 183 -20.83 22.13 -1.34
CA TYR A 183 -19.52 21.77 -0.81
C TYR A 183 -19.04 20.44 -1.37
N THR A 184 -17.73 20.27 -1.41
CA THR A 184 -17.11 18.97 -1.67
C THR A 184 -16.62 18.32 -0.38
N HIS A 185 -16.48 17.00 -0.37
CA HIS A 185 -15.85 16.22 0.70
C HIS A 185 -14.96 15.12 0.09
N GLY A 186 -13.86 14.78 0.78
CA GLY A 186 -12.92 13.75 0.35
C GLY A 186 -12.40 13.96 -1.08
N GLU A 187 -12.53 12.92 -1.91
CA GLU A 187 -12.03 12.88 -3.29
C GLU A 187 -12.72 13.87 -4.24
N MET A 188 -13.73 14.62 -3.80
CA MET A 188 -14.33 15.71 -4.60
C MET A 188 -13.56 17.03 -4.48
N LEU A 189 -12.60 17.19 -3.54
CA LEU A 189 -11.79 18.40 -3.38
C LEU A 189 -11.20 18.94 -4.72
N PRO A 190 -10.61 18.10 -5.58
CA PRO A 190 -9.98 18.56 -6.83
C PRO A 190 -10.96 19.18 -7.83
N ALA A 191 -12.27 18.96 -7.70
CA ALA A 191 -13.29 19.54 -8.57
C ALA A 191 -13.22 21.07 -8.64
N HIS A 192 -12.75 21.72 -7.57
CA HIS A 192 -12.52 23.17 -7.52
C HIS A 192 -11.45 23.67 -8.50
N GLY A 193 -10.52 22.82 -8.92
CA GLY A 193 -9.51 23.16 -9.92
C GLY A 193 -10.07 23.31 -11.33
N TYR A 194 -11.25 22.74 -11.63
CA TYR A 194 -11.82 22.70 -12.97
C TYR A 194 -12.60 23.98 -13.31
N PRO A 195 -12.20 24.77 -14.33
CA PRO A 195 -12.81 26.06 -14.63
C PRO A 195 -14.32 26.03 -14.87
N MET A 196 -14.83 25.00 -15.55
CA MET A 196 -16.26 24.92 -15.90
C MET A 196 -17.16 24.53 -14.73
N LEU A 197 -16.61 23.93 -13.67
CA LEU A 197 -17.31 23.67 -12.41
C LEU A 197 -17.20 24.87 -11.47
N LYS A 198 -16.06 25.56 -11.48
CA LYS A 198 -15.81 26.74 -10.65
C LYS A 198 -16.66 27.96 -11.03
N LYS A 199 -17.23 28.00 -12.24
CA LYS A 199 -18.07 29.12 -12.70
C LYS A 199 -19.36 29.35 -11.88
N TYR A 200 -19.77 28.39 -11.07
CA TYR A 200 -20.99 28.49 -10.25
C TYR A 200 -20.69 29.15 -8.90
N ASP A 201 -21.24 30.34 -8.64
CA ASP A 201 -20.95 31.14 -7.44
C ASP A 201 -21.36 30.46 -6.11
N HIS A 202 -22.31 29.53 -6.17
CA HIS A 202 -22.75 28.74 -5.01
C HIS A 202 -21.93 27.45 -4.81
N PHE A 203 -20.90 27.20 -5.62
CA PHE A 203 -19.89 26.17 -5.36
C PHE A 203 -18.77 26.75 -4.48
N VAL A 204 -18.88 26.57 -3.16
CA VAL A 204 -18.27 27.51 -2.21
C VAL A 204 -17.03 27.01 -1.50
N GLY A 205 -16.79 25.69 -1.44
CA GLY A 205 -15.61 25.17 -0.76
C GLY A 205 -15.60 23.67 -0.51
N HIS A 206 -14.75 23.28 0.43
CA HIS A 206 -14.56 21.90 0.85
C HIS A 206 -14.83 21.76 2.35
N TYR A 207 -15.50 20.69 2.75
CA TYR A 207 -15.83 20.41 4.13
C TYR A 207 -15.30 19.05 4.56
N GLY A 208 -14.60 19.03 5.70
CA GLY A 208 -14.08 17.80 6.29
C GLY A 208 -12.74 17.37 5.71
N THR A 209 -12.47 16.07 5.78
CA THR A 209 -11.18 15.48 5.46
C THR A 209 -11.35 14.17 4.67
N ALA A 210 -10.51 13.16 4.89
CA ALA A 210 -10.64 11.87 4.23
C ALA A 210 -11.84 11.06 4.75
N TRP A 211 -12.28 10.14 3.90
CA TRP A 211 -13.52 9.36 4.03
C TRP A 211 -13.69 8.63 5.38
N GLN A 212 -12.62 8.29 6.09
CA GLN A 212 -12.71 7.60 7.38
C GLN A 212 -13.35 8.48 8.48
N ASN A 213 -13.28 9.81 8.35
CA ASN A 213 -13.82 10.76 9.33
C ASN A 213 -15.29 11.12 9.08
N GLN A 214 -15.87 10.66 7.97
CA GLN A 214 -17.20 11.07 7.52
C GLN A 214 -18.31 10.80 8.54
N ALA A 215 -18.18 9.78 9.40
CA ALA A 215 -19.21 9.50 10.41
C ALA A 215 -19.35 10.64 11.43
N LYS A 216 -18.27 11.36 11.73
CA LYS A 216 -18.29 12.56 12.59
C LYS A 216 -18.58 13.81 11.76
N GLU A 217 -17.98 13.92 10.59
CA GLU A 217 -18.07 15.11 9.75
C GLU A 217 -19.47 15.27 9.15
N PHE A 218 -20.09 14.22 8.60
CA PHE A 218 -21.45 14.28 8.06
C PHE A 218 -22.50 14.51 9.15
N ASP A 219 -22.25 14.01 10.36
CA ASP A 219 -23.10 14.23 11.53
C ASP A 219 -23.07 15.71 11.99
N ALA A 220 -21.93 16.37 11.81
CA ALA A 220 -21.75 17.78 12.12
C ALA A 220 -22.13 18.73 10.96
N PHE A 221 -22.26 18.21 9.73
CA PHE A 221 -22.61 19.01 8.57
C PHE A 221 -24.10 19.39 8.61
N PRO A 222 -24.47 20.68 8.55
CA PRO A 222 -25.85 21.12 8.80
C PRO A 222 -26.76 21.02 7.57
N GLY A 223 -26.45 20.14 6.62
CA GLY A 223 -27.09 20.05 5.29
C GLY A 223 -27.21 18.62 4.77
N ALA A 224 -27.68 18.47 3.52
CA ALA A 224 -27.82 17.16 2.90
C ALA A 224 -26.49 16.65 2.34
N VAL A 225 -26.30 15.34 2.25
CA VAL A 225 -25.08 14.71 1.73
C VAL A 225 -25.41 13.83 0.53
N LEU A 226 -24.67 13.96 -0.57
CA LEU A 226 -24.80 13.10 -1.76
C LEU A 226 -23.50 12.28 -1.97
N MET A 227 -23.63 10.96 -1.94
CA MET A 227 -22.55 10.01 -2.21
C MET A 227 -22.61 9.53 -3.66
N THR A 228 -21.63 9.93 -4.46
CA THR A 228 -21.53 9.58 -5.89
C THR A 228 -20.81 8.25 -6.13
N THR A 229 -19.84 7.92 -5.28
CA THR A 229 -19.05 6.69 -5.32
C THR A 229 -18.67 6.22 -3.91
N ASN A 230 -17.79 5.21 -3.81
CA ASN A 230 -17.05 4.95 -2.58
C ASN A 230 -16.27 6.21 -2.12
N CYS A 231 -15.99 6.38 -0.82
CA CYS A 231 -16.21 5.43 0.27
C CYS A 231 -17.37 5.85 1.18
N ILE A 232 -18.48 5.13 1.15
CA ILE A 232 -19.56 5.25 2.14
C ILE A 232 -19.28 4.34 3.34
N GLN A 233 -19.32 4.90 4.54
CA GLN A 233 -19.36 4.14 5.79
C GLN A 233 -20.81 4.01 6.25
N LYS A 234 -21.06 3.10 7.20
CA LYS A 234 -22.37 3.00 7.86
C LYS A 234 -22.82 4.39 8.36
N PRO A 235 -23.88 4.98 7.77
CA PRO A 235 -24.36 6.26 8.25
C PRO A 235 -24.87 6.13 9.69
N ARG A 236 -24.72 7.20 10.47
CA ARG A 236 -25.32 7.25 11.81
C ARG A 236 -26.81 7.52 11.67
N ASN A 237 -27.58 7.00 12.63
CA ASN A 237 -29.04 7.24 12.69
C ASN A 237 -29.38 8.75 12.70
N THR A 238 -28.50 9.58 13.23
CA THR A 238 -28.65 11.04 13.35
C THR A 238 -28.67 11.78 12.01
N TYR A 239 -28.06 11.23 10.95
CA TYR A 239 -28.06 11.84 9.60
C TYR A 239 -28.48 10.87 8.50
N MET A 240 -28.98 9.68 8.83
CA MET A 240 -29.41 8.66 7.87
C MET A 240 -30.44 9.21 6.87
N ASP A 241 -31.34 10.08 7.34
CA ASP A 241 -32.37 10.72 6.51
C ASP A 241 -31.86 11.92 5.69
N ASN A 242 -30.62 12.36 5.93
CA ASN A 242 -29.99 13.51 5.28
C ASN A 242 -28.97 13.11 4.21
N ILE A 243 -28.58 11.83 4.17
CA ILE A 243 -27.64 11.29 3.19
C ILE A 243 -28.40 10.60 2.05
N PHE A 244 -27.85 10.73 0.85
CA PHE A 244 -28.38 10.17 -0.38
C PHE A 244 -27.26 9.45 -1.13
N THR A 245 -27.63 8.42 -1.89
CA THR A 245 -26.71 7.69 -2.76
C THR A 245 -27.12 7.84 -4.20
N THR A 246 -26.18 7.75 -5.13
CA THR A 246 -26.44 7.72 -6.58
C THR A 246 -25.41 6.80 -7.26
N GLY A 247 -25.62 6.52 -8.55
CA GLY A 247 -24.73 5.65 -9.31
C GLY A 247 -24.68 4.23 -8.75
N LEU A 248 -23.48 3.69 -8.54
CA LEU A 248 -23.28 2.35 -8.00
C LEU A 248 -23.29 2.30 -6.46
N VAL A 249 -23.44 3.44 -5.78
CA VAL A 249 -23.48 3.49 -4.32
C VAL A 249 -24.86 3.09 -3.80
N GLY A 250 -24.90 2.25 -2.78
CA GLY A 250 -26.12 1.95 -2.05
C GLY A 250 -25.84 1.64 -0.58
N TRP A 251 -26.77 2.00 0.29
CA TRP A 251 -26.76 1.60 1.70
C TRP A 251 -28.20 1.30 2.18
N PRO A 252 -28.46 0.20 2.92
CA PRO A 252 -29.81 -0.11 3.39
C PRO A 252 -30.43 1.02 4.21
N GLY A 253 -31.63 1.46 3.82
CA GLY A 253 -32.37 2.54 4.47
C GLY A 253 -31.97 3.95 4.03
N VAL A 254 -30.95 4.11 3.18
CA VAL A 254 -30.59 5.41 2.59
C VAL A 254 -31.32 5.58 1.26
N CYS A 255 -31.82 6.79 1.00
CA CYS A 255 -32.49 7.12 -0.27
C CYS A 255 -31.49 7.03 -1.44
N HIS A 256 -31.87 6.35 -2.52
CA HIS A 256 -31.05 6.18 -3.72
C HIS A 256 -31.66 6.94 -4.91
N ILE A 257 -30.83 7.75 -5.58
CA ILE A 257 -31.21 8.62 -6.70
C ILE A 257 -30.72 8.01 -8.01
N ALA A 258 -31.56 7.18 -8.64
CA ALA A 258 -31.21 6.50 -9.89
C ALA A 258 -31.29 7.41 -11.14
N THR A 259 -32.20 8.38 -11.15
CA THR A 259 -32.55 9.20 -12.33
C THR A 259 -31.63 10.39 -12.55
N LYS A 260 -30.71 10.67 -11.62
CA LYS A 260 -29.93 11.91 -11.54
C LYS A 260 -30.77 13.20 -11.41
N ASP A 261 -32.06 13.05 -11.06
CA ASP A 261 -32.88 14.14 -10.55
C ASP A 261 -32.60 14.30 -9.05
N PHE A 262 -31.82 15.31 -8.70
CA PHE A 262 -31.39 15.60 -7.34
C PHE A 262 -32.41 16.43 -6.55
N THR A 263 -33.63 16.62 -7.06
CA THR A 263 -34.71 17.30 -6.34
C THR A 263 -34.86 16.82 -4.88
N PRO A 264 -34.85 15.50 -4.57
CA PRO A 264 -34.95 15.03 -3.18
C PRO A 264 -33.79 15.50 -2.28
N VAL A 265 -32.57 15.56 -2.82
CA VAL A 265 -31.37 16.05 -2.11
C VAL A 265 -31.53 17.54 -1.79
N ILE A 266 -32.01 18.31 -2.77
CA ILE A 266 -32.13 19.76 -2.67
C ILE A 266 -33.27 20.14 -1.72
N GLU A 267 -34.41 19.46 -1.80
CA GLU A 267 -35.53 19.67 -0.86
C GLU A 267 -35.10 19.37 0.57
N LYS A 268 -34.38 18.25 0.80
CA LYS A 268 -33.83 17.95 2.11
C LYS A 268 -32.87 19.04 2.61
N ALA A 269 -32.00 19.57 1.75
CA ALA A 269 -31.10 20.66 2.12
C ALA A 269 -31.83 21.96 2.48
N LEU A 270 -32.96 22.25 1.84
CA LEU A 270 -33.80 23.42 2.13
C LEU A 270 -34.52 23.28 3.49
N GLU A 271 -34.90 22.06 3.88
CA GLU A 271 -35.49 21.75 5.19
C GLU A 271 -34.47 21.90 6.33
N LEU A 272 -33.21 21.48 6.09
CA LEU A 272 -32.16 21.46 7.11
C LEU A 272 -31.66 22.86 7.47
N PRO A 273 -31.09 23.08 8.68
CA PRO A 273 -30.72 24.41 9.16
C PRO A 273 -29.77 25.16 8.23
N GLY A 274 -28.81 24.46 7.62
CA GLY A 274 -27.66 25.08 6.96
C GLY A 274 -26.70 25.73 7.95
N PHE A 275 -25.69 26.43 7.45
CA PHE A 275 -24.80 27.23 8.30
C PHE A 275 -25.52 28.51 8.74
N LEU A 276 -25.57 28.75 10.05
CA LEU A 276 -26.26 29.92 10.62
C LEU A 276 -25.49 31.23 10.40
N GLU A 277 -24.17 31.12 10.26
CA GLU A 277 -23.22 32.22 10.03
C GLU A 277 -22.06 31.74 9.15
N ASP A 278 -21.24 32.68 8.68
CA ASP A 278 -19.99 32.34 8.02
C ASP A 278 -18.99 31.84 9.07
N ILE A 279 -18.43 30.65 8.84
CA ILE A 279 -17.40 30.05 9.68
C ILE A 279 -16.07 30.23 8.95
N GLN A 280 -15.16 30.97 9.57
CA GLN A 280 -13.80 31.13 9.04
C GLN A 280 -13.05 29.79 9.09
N GLY A 281 -12.36 29.46 8.00
CA GLY A 281 -11.55 28.26 7.88
C GLY A 281 -10.22 28.57 7.19
N LYS A 282 -9.34 27.56 7.14
CA LYS A 282 -8.13 27.65 6.32
C LYS A 282 -8.48 27.68 4.83
N GLU A 283 -7.47 27.98 4.02
CA GLU A 283 -7.51 27.84 2.58
C GLU A 283 -6.44 26.84 2.14
N VAL A 284 -6.75 26.04 1.12
CA VAL A 284 -5.80 25.08 0.51
C VAL A 284 -5.76 25.29 -0.99
N MET A 285 -4.61 24.99 -1.60
CA MET A 285 -4.44 25.11 -3.05
C MET A 285 -4.63 23.76 -3.74
N VAL A 286 -5.47 23.73 -4.77
CA VAL A 286 -5.71 22.57 -5.64
C VAL A 286 -5.44 22.92 -7.10
N GLY A 287 -5.50 21.94 -8.00
CA GLY A 287 -5.52 22.18 -9.44
C GLY A 287 -4.14 22.16 -10.09
N PHE A 288 -3.18 21.46 -9.50
CA PHE A 288 -1.86 21.22 -10.09
C PHE A 288 -1.85 19.96 -10.97
N GLY A 289 -2.85 19.83 -11.86
CA GLY A 289 -2.87 18.76 -12.87
C GLY A 289 -1.70 18.90 -13.85
N HIS A 290 -1.49 17.90 -14.73
CA HIS A 290 -0.31 17.88 -15.60
C HIS A 290 -0.15 19.14 -16.47
N ASN A 291 -1.24 19.70 -17.01
CA ASN A 291 -1.15 20.95 -17.78
C ASN A 291 -0.63 22.13 -16.95
N ALA A 292 -1.10 22.29 -15.71
CA ALA A 292 -0.67 23.37 -14.83
C ALA A 292 0.80 23.24 -14.43
N VAL A 293 1.24 22.02 -14.07
CA VAL A 293 2.63 21.76 -13.68
C VAL A 293 3.57 21.87 -14.87
N LEU A 294 3.20 21.32 -16.02
CA LEU A 294 4.03 21.37 -17.23
C LEU A 294 4.13 22.79 -17.81
N ALA A 295 3.14 23.64 -17.62
CA ALA A 295 3.22 25.06 -18.00
C ALA A 295 4.35 25.81 -17.28
N VAL A 296 4.76 25.36 -16.09
CA VAL A 296 5.88 25.91 -15.32
C VAL A 296 7.10 24.99 -15.31
N ALA A 297 7.14 23.95 -16.16
CA ALA A 297 8.27 23.02 -16.24
C ALA A 297 9.64 23.71 -16.44
N PRO A 298 9.80 24.76 -17.27
CA PRO A 298 11.08 25.47 -17.37
C PRO A 298 11.58 26.05 -16.05
N GLN A 299 10.67 26.58 -15.21
CA GLN A 299 11.02 27.11 -13.90
C GLN A 299 11.39 25.99 -12.92
N ILE A 300 10.70 24.85 -12.99
CA ILE A 300 11.02 23.66 -12.20
C ILE A 300 12.41 23.13 -12.57
N ILE A 301 12.69 22.98 -13.87
CA ILE A 301 13.98 22.53 -14.39
C ILE A 301 15.09 23.47 -13.95
N GLU A 302 14.92 24.77 -14.14
CA GLU A 302 15.89 25.78 -13.71
C GLU A 302 16.13 25.74 -12.19
N ALA A 303 15.07 25.55 -11.39
CA ALA A 303 15.19 25.43 -9.95
C ALA A 303 15.96 24.17 -9.52
N VAL A 304 15.80 23.06 -10.23
CA VAL A 304 16.58 21.82 -10.01
C VAL A 304 18.04 22.01 -10.43
N GLU A 305 18.30 22.56 -11.62
CA GLU A 305 19.65 22.81 -12.13
C GLU A 305 20.44 23.79 -11.23
N LYS A 306 19.75 24.79 -10.68
CA LYS A 306 20.32 25.73 -9.70
C LYS A 306 20.38 25.19 -8.26
N LYS A 307 19.97 23.94 -8.03
CA LYS A 307 19.89 23.28 -6.71
C LYS A 307 18.98 23.99 -5.70
N ASN A 308 18.05 24.82 -6.17
CA ASN A 308 17.01 25.40 -5.32
C ASN A 308 15.96 24.34 -4.92
N ILE A 309 15.71 23.38 -5.81
CA ILE A 309 14.92 22.18 -5.52
C ILE A 309 15.86 20.98 -5.59
N ARG A 310 16.05 20.31 -4.45
CA ARG A 310 16.89 19.12 -4.34
C ARG A 310 16.15 17.85 -4.73
N HIS A 311 14.91 17.70 -4.28
CA HIS A 311 14.17 16.43 -4.41
C HIS A 311 12.66 16.63 -4.44
N PHE A 312 11.98 15.77 -5.19
CA PHE A 312 10.53 15.64 -5.23
C PHE A 312 10.08 14.40 -4.48
N PHE A 313 8.96 14.51 -3.78
CA PHE A 313 8.31 13.38 -3.13
C PHE A 313 6.89 13.25 -3.67
N LEU A 314 6.55 12.11 -4.27
CA LEU A 314 5.16 11.75 -4.49
C LEU A 314 4.64 11.05 -3.23
N ILE A 315 3.92 11.80 -2.40
CA ILE A 315 3.34 11.31 -1.14
C ILE A 315 1.83 11.40 -1.26
N GLY A 316 1.13 10.27 -1.25
CA GLY A 316 -0.30 10.26 -1.51
C GLY A 316 -0.87 8.87 -1.70
N GLY A 317 -1.99 8.75 -2.41
CA GLY A 317 -2.72 7.49 -2.57
C GLY A 317 -3.94 7.44 -1.65
N CYS A 318 -4.35 6.27 -1.16
CA CYS A 318 -5.60 6.16 -0.40
C CYS A 318 -5.40 6.14 1.13
N ASP A 319 -6.10 7.03 1.83
CA ASP A 319 -6.15 7.09 3.29
C ASP A 319 -7.07 6.02 3.90
N GLY A 320 -7.00 5.83 5.22
CA GLY A 320 -7.90 4.96 5.96
C GLY A 320 -7.74 5.05 7.49
N ALA A 321 -8.49 4.21 8.20
CA ALA A 321 -8.58 4.26 9.67
C ALA A 321 -7.48 3.48 10.43
N LYS A 322 -6.66 2.68 9.71
CA LYS A 322 -5.61 1.86 10.35
C LYS A 322 -4.56 2.77 11.02
N PRO A 323 -4.16 2.52 12.28
CA PRO A 323 -3.05 3.21 12.94
C PRO A 323 -1.73 3.10 12.15
N GLY A 324 -0.80 4.05 12.36
CA GLY A 324 0.47 4.13 11.64
C GLY A 324 0.44 4.97 10.36
N ARG A 325 -0.66 5.69 10.10
CA ARG A 325 -0.79 6.62 8.95
C ARG A 325 -0.40 8.07 9.30
N ASP A 326 -0.19 8.36 10.58
CA ASP A 326 0.54 9.51 11.09
C ASP A 326 1.96 9.60 10.52
N TYR A 327 2.57 8.47 10.17
CA TYR A 327 3.81 8.40 9.37
C TYR A 327 3.83 9.41 8.22
N TYR A 328 2.75 9.52 7.43
CA TYR A 328 2.72 10.40 6.25
C TYR A 328 2.69 11.88 6.63
N THR A 329 2.01 12.21 7.74
CA THR A 329 2.01 13.57 8.29
C THR A 329 3.42 13.93 8.76
N GLU A 330 4.04 13.08 9.58
CA GLU A 330 5.37 13.29 10.14
C GLU A 330 6.45 13.36 9.06
N LEU A 331 6.38 12.50 8.03
CA LEU A 331 7.29 12.56 6.91
C LEU A 331 7.22 13.91 6.21
N VAL A 332 6.03 14.40 5.87
CA VAL A 332 5.85 15.69 5.18
C VAL A 332 6.32 16.87 6.03
N GLU A 333 6.05 16.85 7.33
CA GLU A 333 6.46 17.92 8.26
C GLU A 333 7.98 17.99 8.45
N THR A 334 8.67 16.86 8.30
CA THR A 334 10.14 16.77 8.46
C THR A 334 10.91 17.00 7.17
N LEU A 335 10.22 17.14 6.02
CA LEU A 335 10.89 17.37 4.74
C LEU A 335 11.68 18.69 4.73
N PRO A 336 12.96 18.66 4.30
CA PRO A 336 13.76 19.86 4.11
C PRO A 336 13.11 20.89 3.19
N LYS A 337 13.40 22.17 3.44
CA LYS A 337 12.73 23.32 2.79
C LYS A 337 13.00 23.45 1.28
N ASP A 338 13.99 22.72 0.76
CA ASP A 338 14.38 22.61 -0.64
C ASP A 338 13.75 21.38 -1.33
N CYS A 339 12.80 20.69 -0.69
CA CYS A 339 12.06 19.57 -1.27
C CYS A 339 10.61 19.96 -1.62
N VAL A 340 10.05 19.37 -2.67
CA VAL A 340 8.66 19.58 -3.12
C VAL A 340 7.84 18.29 -2.98
N VAL A 341 6.60 18.41 -2.49
CA VAL A 341 5.64 17.31 -2.36
C VAL A 341 4.62 17.39 -3.48
N LEU A 342 4.55 16.33 -4.29
CA LEU A 342 3.43 16.03 -5.15
C LEU A 342 2.47 15.14 -4.37
N THR A 343 1.19 15.48 -4.32
CA THR A 343 0.18 14.65 -3.66
C THR A 343 -1.04 14.42 -4.55
N LEU A 344 -1.74 13.34 -4.30
CA LEU A 344 -2.97 12.97 -4.99
C LEU A 344 -3.79 12.03 -4.12
N ALA A 345 -5.06 11.90 -4.46
CA ALA A 345 -6.02 11.08 -3.77
C ALA A 345 -6.19 11.42 -2.28
N CYS A 346 -7.06 10.70 -1.58
CA CYS A 346 -7.44 11.04 -0.21
C CYS A 346 -6.31 10.90 0.83
N GLY A 347 -5.20 10.25 0.50
CA GLY A 347 -3.96 10.24 1.29
C GLY A 347 -3.44 11.64 1.60
N LYS A 348 -3.72 12.61 0.71
CA LYS A 348 -3.38 14.02 0.91
C LYS A 348 -3.90 14.58 2.23
N PHE A 349 -5.06 14.12 2.71
CA PHE A 349 -5.71 14.69 3.90
C PHE A 349 -4.92 14.51 5.20
N ARG A 350 -3.82 13.74 5.16
CA ARG A 350 -2.83 13.68 6.25
C ARG A 350 -2.02 14.96 6.41
N PHE A 351 -1.91 15.79 5.38
CA PHE A 351 -1.05 16.98 5.36
C PHE A 351 -1.51 18.07 4.37
N PHE A 352 -2.69 17.96 3.76
CA PHE A 352 -3.19 18.88 2.71
C PHE A 352 -3.34 20.34 3.16
N ASP A 353 -3.49 20.59 4.46
CA ASP A 353 -3.72 21.90 5.06
C ASP A 353 -2.47 22.49 5.72
N LYS A 354 -1.30 21.92 5.42
CA LYS A 354 0.01 22.36 5.89
C LYS A 354 0.55 23.44 4.96
N ASP A 355 0.99 24.55 5.54
CA ASP A 355 1.74 25.56 4.81
C ASP A 355 3.22 25.15 4.78
N LEU A 356 3.63 24.57 3.65
CA LEU A 356 5.02 24.19 3.41
C LEU A 356 5.84 25.33 2.80
N GLY A 357 5.25 26.49 2.48
CA GLY A 357 5.88 27.59 1.77
C GLY A 357 6.06 27.34 0.26
N ASN A 358 6.96 28.11 -0.36
CA ASN A 358 7.28 28.02 -1.79
C ASN A 358 8.80 28.12 -2.03
N ILE A 359 9.24 27.65 -3.19
CA ILE A 359 10.63 27.75 -3.67
C ILE A 359 10.59 28.51 -4.99
N GLY A 360 11.10 29.75 -5.02
CA GLY A 360 11.10 30.57 -6.23
C GLY A 360 9.70 30.84 -6.80
N GLY A 361 8.68 30.91 -5.94
CA GLY A 361 7.28 31.06 -6.35
C GLY A 361 6.53 29.76 -6.65
N ILE A 362 7.21 28.60 -6.66
CA ILE A 362 6.59 27.27 -6.82
C ILE A 362 6.14 26.76 -5.45
N PRO A 363 4.85 26.51 -5.20
CA PRO A 363 4.38 25.95 -3.93
C PRO A 363 5.05 24.61 -3.64
N ARG A 364 5.44 24.39 -2.38
CA ARG A 364 6.07 23.13 -1.96
C ARG A 364 5.10 21.96 -1.82
N LEU A 365 3.80 22.22 -1.80
CA LEU A 365 2.75 21.21 -1.79
C LEU A 365 1.89 21.38 -3.05
N LEU A 366 1.96 20.41 -3.96
CA LEU A 366 1.26 20.40 -5.23
C LEU A 366 0.22 19.28 -5.23
N ASP A 367 -1.05 19.65 -5.09
CA ASP A 367 -2.17 18.72 -5.22
C ASP A 367 -2.51 18.45 -6.69
N ILE A 368 -2.13 17.28 -7.16
CA ILE A 368 -2.32 16.79 -8.53
C ILE A 368 -3.78 16.39 -8.80
N GLY A 369 -4.55 16.06 -7.76
CA GLY A 369 -5.98 15.77 -7.88
C GLY A 369 -6.44 14.47 -7.21
N GLN A 370 -7.41 13.79 -7.81
CA GLN A 370 -8.00 12.54 -7.36
C GLN A 370 -7.03 11.37 -7.56
N CYS A 371 -7.42 10.15 -7.14
CA CYS A 371 -6.63 8.96 -7.44
C CYS A 371 -6.39 8.71 -8.94
N ASN A 372 -7.38 8.94 -9.82
CA ASN A 372 -7.20 8.86 -11.28
C ASN A 372 -6.16 9.85 -11.82
N ASP A 373 -5.93 10.97 -11.14
CA ASP A 373 -4.91 11.95 -11.53
C ASP A 373 -3.48 11.44 -11.24
N ALA A 374 -3.33 10.18 -10.82
CA ALA A 374 -2.09 9.43 -10.99
C ALA A 374 -1.61 9.42 -12.44
N TYR A 375 -2.51 9.49 -13.44
CA TYR A 375 -2.14 9.74 -14.83
C TYR A 375 -1.37 11.06 -14.99
N SER A 376 -1.89 12.15 -14.40
CA SER A 376 -1.19 13.45 -14.40
C SER A 376 0.20 13.35 -13.74
N ALA A 377 0.33 12.64 -12.62
CA ALA A 377 1.63 12.43 -11.97
C ALA A 377 2.63 11.66 -12.86
N ILE A 378 2.16 10.63 -13.57
CA ILE A 378 2.96 9.87 -14.55
C ILE A 378 3.39 10.79 -15.70
N ARG A 379 2.49 11.59 -16.26
CA ARG A 379 2.80 12.55 -17.33
C ARG A 379 3.85 13.58 -16.91
N ILE A 380 3.74 14.11 -15.70
CA ILE A 380 4.71 15.05 -15.13
C ILE A 380 6.08 14.37 -15.01
N ALA A 381 6.14 13.18 -14.41
CA ALA A 381 7.39 12.45 -14.23
C ALA A 381 8.05 12.10 -15.58
N THR A 382 7.29 11.61 -16.57
CA THR A 382 7.82 11.32 -17.90
C THR A 382 8.36 12.56 -18.58
N ALA A 383 7.64 13.68 -18.55
CA ALA A 383 8.09 14.93 -19.17
C ALA A 383 9.35 15.50 -18.50
N LEU A 384 9.45 15.42 -17.16
CA LEU A 384 10.67 15.81 -16.45
C LEU A 384 11.83 14.89 -16.81
N ALA A 385 11.61 13.57 -16.89
CA ALA A 385 12.64 12.61 -17.29
C ALA A 385 13.16 12.89 -18.70
N GLU A 386 12.27 13.21 -19.64
CA GLU A 386 12.63 13.65 -21.00
C GLU A 386 13.46 14.94 -20.98
N ALA A 387 13.05 15.93 -20.19
CA ALA A 387 13.76 17.21 -20.06
C ALA A 387 15.19 17.03 -19.49
N PHE A 388 15.34 16.18 -18.47
CA PHE A 388 16.63 15.83 -17.87
C PHE A 388 17.40 14.75 -18.64
N LYS A 389 16.84 14.21 -19.73
CA LYS A 389 17.43 13.15 -20.56
C LYS A 389 17.80 11.89 -19.77
N CYS A 390 16.95 11.50 -18.83
CA CYS A 390 17.14 10.32 -17.99
C CYS A 390 15.88 9.43 -17.95
N GLY A 391 15.96 8.28 -17.28
CA GLY A 391 14.76 7.48 -17.00
C GLY A 391 13.96 8.05 -15.83
N VAL A 392 12.67 7.72 -15.74
CA VAL A 392 11.82 8.16 -14.62
C VAL A 392 12.37 7.72 -13.26
N ASN A 393 13.00 6.54 -13.20
CA ASN A 393 13.64 6.03 -11.98
C ASN A 393 14.93 6.77 -11.60
N ASP A 394 15.49 7.58 -12.50
CA ASP A 394 16.71 8.35 -12.29
C ASP A 394 16.41 9.81 -11.89
N LEU A 395 15.13 10.21 -11.92
CA LEU A 395 14.72 11.52 -11.43
C LEU A 395 15.01 11.65 -9.92
N PRO A 396 15.24 12.88 -9.42
CA PRO A 396 15.22 13.17 -7.99
C PRO A 396 13.78 13.13 -7.46
N LEU A 397 13.11 11.98 -7.61
CA LEU A 397 11.72 11.73 -7.26
C LEU A 397 11.65 10.44 -6.44
N SER A 398 11.00 10.50 -5.28
CA SER A 398 10.71 9.32 -4.47
C SER A 398 9.22 9.13 -4.27
N MET A 399 8.74 7.90 -4.40
CA MET A 399 7.33 7.56 -4.28
C MET A 399 7.07 6.88 -2.93
N VAL A 400 6.26 7.54 -2.10
CA VAL A 400 5.85 7.06 -0.77
C VAL A 400 4.33 6.99 -0.75
N LEU A 401 3.80 5.83 -1.12
CA LEU A 401 2.40 5.64 -1.44
C LEU A 401 1.64 4.95 -0.31
N SER A 402 0.52 5.57 0.04
CA SER A 402 -0.53 5.00 0.86
C SER A 402 -1.55 4.27 -0.01
N TRP A 403 -2.10 3.17 0.49
CA TRP A 403 -3.18 2.46 -0.21
C TRP A 403 -4.26 1.98 0.76
N TYR A 404 -5.44 1.66 0.22
CA TYR A 404 -6.57 1.15 1.01
C TYR A 404 -7.47 0.22 0.19
N GLU A 405 -7.92 0.67 -0.98
CA GLU A 405 -8.90 -0.04 -1.81
C GLU A 405 -8.38 -0.31 -3.24
N GLN A 406 -9.29 -0.75 -4.11
CA GLN A 406 -8.96 -1.38 -5.39
C GLN A 406 -8.48 -0.40 -6.47
N LYS A 407 -8.90 0.87 -6.44
CA LYS A 407 -8.35 1.91 -7.33
C LYS A 407 -6.86 2.12 -7.05
N ALA A 408 -6.44 2.14 -5.78
CA ALA A 408 -5.01 2.17 -5.45
C ALA A 408 -4.25 0.92 -5.92
N CYS A 409 -4.87 -0.27 -5.85
CA CYS A 409 -4.25 -1.51 -6.34
C CYS A 409 -3.92 -1.45 -7.84
N VAL A 410 -4.85 -0.96 -8.67
CA VAL A 410 -4.63 -0.91 -10.12
C VAL A 410 -3.64 0.21 -10.52
N ILE A 411 -3.59 1.32 -9.77
CA ILE A 411 -2.54 2.33 -9.94
C ILE A 411 -1.17 1.71 -9.67
N LEU A 412 -1.02 0.93 -8.60
CA LEU A 412 0.23 0.23 -8.32
C LEU A 412 0.60 -0.68 -9.50
N LEU A 413 -0.32 -1.49 -10.02
CA LEU A 413 -0.07 -2.33 -11.20
C LEU A 413 0.36 -1.49 -12.42
N SER A 414 -0.19 -0.29 -12.60
CA SER A 414 0.18 0.64 -13.67
C SER A 414 1.63 1.11 -13.51
N LEU A 415 2.04 1.47 -12.29
CA LEU A 415 3.42 1.87 -11.99
C LEU A 415 4.39 0.69 -12.19
N LEU A 416 4.02 -0.52 -11.79
CA LEU A 416 4.83 -1.72 -12.01
C LEU A 416 4.95 -2.04 -13.51
N HIS A 417 3.86 -1.91 -14.29
CA HIS A 417 3.90 -2.07 -15.74
C HIS A 417 4.87 -1.09 -16.41
N LEU A 418 4.89 0.17 -15.97
CA LEU A 418 5.83 1.20 -16.42
C LEU A 418 7.28 0.94 -15.98
N GLY A 419 7.54 -0.10 -15.18
CA GLY A 419 8.87 -0.41 -14.66
C GLY A 419 9.34 0.57 -13.59
N ILE A 420 8.42 1.26 -12.91
CA ILE A 420 8.74 2.14 -11.79
C ILE A 420 9.24 1.30 -10.62
N LYS A 421 10.32 1.75 -10.00
CA LYS A 421 11.01 1.07 -8.91
C LYS A 421 11.04 1.92 -7.64
N ASN A 422 11.45 1.29 -6.56
CA ASN A 422 11.75 1.95 -5.28
C ASN A 422 10.51 2.60 -4.62
N ILE A 423 9.33 2.04 -4.88
CA ILE A 423 8.07 2.50 -4.25
C ILE A 423 8.05 2.02 -2.80
N ARG A 424 7.91 2.97 -1.86
CA ARG A 424 7.54 2.67 -0.48
C ARG A 424 6.02 2.61 -0.37
N LEU A 425 5.49 1.49 0.13
CA LEU A 425 4.06 1.20 0.20
C LEU A 425 3.62 0.96 1.64
N GLY A 426 2.60 1.67 2.10
CA GLY A 426 2.12 1.57 3.47
C GLY A 426 0.62 1.85 3.67
N PRO A 427 0.12 1.75 4.93
CA PRO A 427 0.88 1.47 6.15
C PRO A 427 1.19 -0.03 6.36
N SER A 428 0.65 -0.91 5.53
CA SER A 428 1.02 -2.33 5.50
C SER A 428 0.90 -2.87 4.10
N LEU A 429 1.62 -3.93 3.78
CA LEU A 429 1.47 -4.62 2.50
C LEU A 429 0.08 -5.28 2.36
N PRO A 430 -0.44 -5.48 1.14
CA PRO A 430 -1.72 -6.14 0.93
C PRO A 430 -1.75 -7.58 1.43
N ALA A 431 -2.82 -7.93 2.15
CA ALA A 431 -2.99 -9.27 2.72
C ALA A 431 -3.15 -10.38 1.65
N PHE A 432 -3.54 -10.01 0.44
CA PHE A 432 -3.68 -10.92 -0.69
C PHE A 432 -2.36 -11.18 -1.43
N ILE A 433 -1.22 -10.66 -0.95
CA ILE A 433 0.11 -10.92 -1.51
C ILE A 433 0.83 -11.96 -0.66
N THR A 434 1.13 -13.12 -1.25
CA THR A 434 1.94 -14.16 -0.57
C THR A 434 3.41 -13.77 -0.49
N PRO A 435 4.20 -14.41 0.40
CA PRO A 435 5.65 -14.16 0.48
C PRO A 435 6.39 -14.36 -0.86
N ASN A 436 5.99 -15.33 -1.67
CA ASN A 436 6.63 -15.58 -2.97
C ASN A 436 6.28 -14.48 -3.98
N VAL A 437 5.00 -14.09 -4.09
CA VAL A 437 4.58 -12.97 -4.95
C VAL A 437 5.24 -11.67 -4.49
N LEU A 438 5.33 -11.42 -3.19
CA LEU A 438 6.07 -10.28 -2.65
C LEU A 438 7.54 -10.32 -3.06
N SER A 439 8.19 -11.49 -3.00
CA SER A 439 9.59 -11.64 -3.43
C SER A 439 9.78 -11.26 -4.89
N ILE A 440 8.85 -11.64 -5.77
CA ILE A 440 8.86 -11.25 -7.19
C ILE A 440 8.75 -9.73 -7.33
N LEU A 441 7.87 -9.09 -6.56
CA LEU A 441 7.71 -7.63 -6.58
C LEU A 441 8.97 -6.91 -6.07
N VAL A 442 9.60 -7.43 -5.02
CA VAL A 442 10.84 -6.90 -4.46
C VAL A 442 12.00 -7.08 -5.45
N GLU A 443 12.19 -8.26 -6.02
CA GLU A 443 13.31 -8.54 -6.93
C GLU A 443 13.24 -7.73 -8.23
N ASN A 444 12.03 -7.53 -8.78
CA ASN A 444 11.86 -6.82 -10.05
C ASN A 444 11.74 -5.29 -9.89
N PHE A 445 11.05 -4.84 -8.84
CA PHE A 445 10.66 -3.43 -8.68
C PHE A 445 11.22 -2.77 -7.42
N ASN A 446 11.86 -3.53 -6.53
CA ASN A 446 12.33 -3.04 -5.24
C ASN A 446 11.21 -2.32 -4.45
N ILE A 447 10.02 -2.93 -4.41
CA ILE A 447 8.92 -2.44 -3.56
C ILE A 447 9.31 -2.61 -2.09
N MET A 448 9.03 -1.61 -1.27
CA MET A 448 9.44 -1.59 0.13
C MET A 448 8.23 -1.28 1.01
N PRO A 449 8.08 -1.90 2.20
CA PRO A 449 7.21 -1.35 3.22
C PRO A 449 7.78 -0.01 3.70
N ILE A 450 6.91 0.86 4.23
CA ILE A 450 7.36 2.04 4.99
C ILE A 450 8.03 1.60 6.31
N SER A 451 8.98 2.41 6.79
CA SER A 451 9.64 2.27 8.10
C SER A 451 9.23 3.43 9.03
N SER A 452 10.15 4.03 9.77
CA SER A 452 9.91 5.32 10.42
C SER A 452 10.11 6.49 9.44
N PRO A 453 9.44 7.65 9.64
CA PRO A 453 9.63 8.81 8.77
C PRO A 453 11.08 9.25 8.66
N GLN A 454 11.83 9.20 9.77
CA GLN A 454 13.23 9.62 9.84
C GLN A 454 14.14 8.67 9.08
N GLU A 455 13.98 7.35 9.25
CA GLU A 455 14.76 6.35 8.51
C GLU A 455 14.48 6.41 7.01
N ASP A 456 13.22 6.53 6.61
CA ASP A 456 12.86 6.62 5.20
C ASP A 456 13.34 7.93 4.57
N LEU A 457 13.20 9.06 5.26
CA LEU A 457 13.70 10.35 4.78
C LEU A 457 15.21 10.32 4.56
N LYS A 458 15.94 9.76 5.53
CA LYS A 458 17.38 9.57 5.48
C LYS A 458 17.78 8.68 4.30
N ALA A 459 17.16 7.51 4.18
CA ALA A 459 17.41 6.58 3.09
C ALA A 459 17.07 7.16 1.70
N ILE A 460 16.10 8.07 1.61
CA ILE A 460 15.74 8.75 0.36
C ILE A 460 16.78 9.82 -0.02
N LEU A 461 17.18 10.67 0.92
CA LEU A 461 17.99 11.86 0.61
C LEU A 461 19.51 11.60 0.58
N GLU A 462 20.02 10.61 1.30
CA GLU A 462 21.49 10.40 1.40
C GLU A 462 22.08 9.70 0.17
N GLY A 463 21.33 8.86 -0.56
CA GLY A 463 21.74 8.31 -1.85
C GLY A 463 23.09 7.53 -1.88
N ALA A 464 23.69 7.22 -0.72
CA ALA A 464 25.06 6.71 -0.58
C ALA A 464 25.29 5.30 -1.15
N LEU A 465 24.24 4.66 -1.67
CA LEU A 465 24.23 3.24 -2.06
C LEU A 465 23.78 3.07 -3.50
N GLN A 466 24.59 2.35 -4.28
CA GLN A 466 24.26 1.92 -5.64
C GLN A 466 24.40 0.42 -5.78
N VAL A 467 23.61 -0.17 -6.67
CA VAL A 467 23.80 -1.57 -7.06
C VAL A 467 24.83 -1.61 -8.19
N ILE A 468 26.04 -2.12 -7.89
CA ILE A 468 27.13 -2.33 -8.87
C ILE A 468 27.44 -3.83 -8.89
N ASP A 469 27.34 -4.43 -10.07
CA ASP A 469 27.49 -5.88 -10.29
C ASP A 469 26.54 -6.74 -9.43
N GLY A 470 25.29 -6.30 -9.29
CA GLY A 470 24.27 -7.02 -8.52
C GLY A 470 24.47 -6.98 -7.00
N LYS A 471 25.32 -6.08 -6.49
CA LYS A 471 25.54 -5.86 -5.06
C LYS A 471 25.39 -4.38 -4.71
N ALA A 472 24.66 -4.08 -3.63
CA ALA A 472 24.65 -2.74 -3.05
C ALA A 472 26.06 -2.38 -2.55
N ARG A 473 26.62 -1.29 -3.06
CA ARG A 473 27.93 -0.76 -2.72
C ARG A 473 27.77 0.70 -2.30
N VAL A 474 28.49 1.06 -1.23
CA VAL A 474 28.73 2.47 -0.90
C VAL A 474 29.64 3.04 -1.97
N ILE A 475 29.19 4.07 -2.68
CA ILE A 475 29.92 4.57 -3.86
C ILE A 475 31.13 5.41 -3.45
N SER A 476 31.04 6.10 -2.31
CA SER A 476 32.15 6.81 -1.70
C SER A 476 31.89 7.01 -0.21
N ASP A 477 32.93 6.87 0.62
CA ASP A 477 32.82 6.90 2.08
C ASP A 477 32.39 8.28 2.60
N ASN A 478 32.82 9.35 1.95
CA ASN A 478 32.46 10.73 2.31
C ASN A 478 31.01 11.13 1.94
N LEU A 479 30.25 10.22 1.33
CA LEU A 479 28.80 10.34 1.07
C LEU A 479 27.97 9.55 2.08
N CYS A 480 28.64 8.68 2.85
CA CYS A 480 28.06 7.78 3.81
C CYS A 480 28.41 8.31 5.19
N ASP A 481 27.41 8.59 6.01
CA ASP A 481 27.58 9.12 7.36
C ASP A 481 28.30 8.17 8.35
N GLY A 482 28.78 7.01 7.88
CA GLY A 482 29.47 6.02 8.68
C GLY A 482 28.59 5.28 9.70
N LEU A 483 27.29 5.61 9.79
CA LEU A 483 26.33 5.02 10.72
C LEU A 483 25.56 3.84 10.12
N GLY A 484 25.62 3.67 8.79
CA GLY A 484 25.02 2.52 8.09
C GLY A 484 23.49 2.55 8.04
N ALA A 485 22.85 3.68 8.31
CA ALA A 485 21.39 3.78 8.41
C ALA A 485 20.65 3.68 7.05
N CYS A 486 21.34 3.98 5.96
CA CYS A 486 20.83 3.79 4.59
C CYS A 486 20.86 2.32 4.14
N LEU A 487 21.50 1.42 4.91
CA LEU A 487 21.47 -0.02 4.71
C LEU A 487 20.58 -0.67 5.79
N GLY A 488 19.42 -1.20 5.40
CA GLY A 488 18.76 -2.23 6.21
C GLY A 488 19.65 -3.49 6.35
N ASP A 489 19.27 -4.44 7.21
CA ASP A 489 20.03 -5.69 7.40
C ASP A 489 20.03 -6.56 6.12
N CYS A 490 21.21 -6.79 5.53
CA CYS A 490 21.37 -7.59 4.31
C CYS A 490 21.07 -9.08 4.56
N PRO A 491 20.00 -9.66 3.98
CA PRO A 491 19.47 -10.99 4.34
C PRO A 491 20.34 -12.18 3.88
N ARG A 492 21.45 -11.93 3.17
CA ARG A 492 22.38 -12.96 2.64
C ARG A 492 23.81 -12.88 3.18
N ASN A 493 24.09 -12.05 4.20
CA ASN A 493 25.47 -11.78 4.65
C ASN A 493 26.41 -11.30 3.51
N ALA A 494 25.87 -10.67 2.45
CA ALA A 494 26.67 -10.21 1.32
C ALA A 494 27.50 -8.95 1.64
N LEU A 495 27.21 -8.30 2.77
CA LEU A 495 27.91 -7.12 3.27
C LEU A 495 28.79 -7.49 4.46
N LYS A 496 30.05 -7.03 4.43
CA LYS A 496 30.97 -7.10 5.57
C LYS A 496 31.16 -5.67 6.09
N ILE A 497 30.85 -5.44 7.37
CA ILE A 497 31.13 -4.17 8.03
C ILE A 497 32.62 -4.16 8.38
N LEU A 498 33.37 -3.29 7.71
CA LEU A 498 34.79 -3.07 7.98
C LEU A 498 34.91 -1.77 8.77
N LYS A 499 35.56 -1.82 9.94
CA LYS A 499 36.01 -0.61 10.63
C LYS A 499 37.35 -0.20 10.05
N ARG A 500 37.42 1.00 9.47
CA ARG A 500 38.63 1.67 8.99
C ARG A 500 38.53 3.15 9.30
N GLU A 501 39.64 3.86 9.34
CA GLU A 501 39.62 5.32 9.26
C GLU A 501 39.06 5.73 7.88
N ALA A 502 38.18 6.72 7.90
CA ALA A 502 37.55 7.31 6.72
C ALA A 502 37.66 8.84 6.86
N ASP A 503 37.65 9.51 5.72
CA ASP A 503 37.60 10.98 5.68
C ASP A 503 36.27 11.48 6.25
N ASP A 504 36.27 12.68 6.83
CA ASP A 504 35.05 13.32 7.31
C ASP A 504 34.04 13.52 6.16
N PHE A 505 32.75 13.44 6.50
CA PHE A 505 31.67 13.69 5.53
C PHE A 505 31.83 15.07 4.89
N ASP A 506 31.84 15.10 3.55
CA ASP A 506 32.15 16.29 2.74
C ASP A 506 30.95 16.59 1.84
N GLU A 507 30.14 17.56 2.25
CA GLU A 507 28.96 18.02 1.50
C GLU A 507 29.31 18.50 0.08
N GLU A 508 30.47 19.13 -0.13
CA GLU A 508 30.90 19.59 -1.46
C GLU A 508 31.33 18.42 -2.37
N ALA A 509 31.86 17.34 -1.78
CA ALA A 509 32.16 16.13 -2.53
C ALA A 509 30.90 15.35 -2.92
N VAL A 510 29.85 15.35 -2.09
CA VAL A 510 28.51 14.85 -2.44
C VAL A 510 27.99 15.57 -3.67
N GLU A 511 28.05 16.89 -3.64
CA GLU A 511 27.58 17.70 -4.75
C GLU A 511 28.33 17.43 -6.06
N ARG A 512 29.66 17.28 -6.01
CA ARG A 512 30.47 16.92 -7.19
C ARG A 512 30.15 15.52 -7.72
N HIS A 513 29.90 14.56 -6.83
CA HIS A 513 29.56 13.19 -7.23
C HIS A 513 28.21 13.09 -7.93
N LEU A 514 27.20 13.81 -7.43
CA LEU A 514 25.87 13.87 -8.03
C LEU A 514 25.92 14.50 -9.44
N HIS A 515 26.75 15.53 -9.64
CA HIS A 515 26.97 16.18 -10.95
C HIS A 515 27.63 15.27 -12.00
N ALA A 516 28.56 14.39 -11.60
CA ALA A 516 29.24 13.49 -12.55
C ALA A 516 28.32 12.36 -13.08
N ARG A 517 27.20 12.11 -12.40
CA ARG A 517 26.28 11.00 -12.70
C ARG A 517 25.31 11.30 -13.85
N SER A 518 25.02 12.57 -14.09
CA SER A 518 24.20 13.04 -15.23
C SER A 518 24.85 12.82 -16.60
N GLU A 519 26.15 12.48 -16.67
CA GLU A 519 26.90 12.44 -17.93
C GLU A 519 27.27 11.03 -18.45
N SER A 520 26.97 9.92 -17.72
CA SER A 520 27.48 8.58 -18.10
C SER A 520 26.43 7.44 -18.04
N GLY A 521 25.61 7.32 -19.09
CA GLY A 521 24.72 6.17 -19.30
C GLY A 521 25.36 5.08 -20.17
N ALA A 522 25.56 3.87 -19.63
CA ALA A 522 25.90 2.68 -20.44
C ALA A 522 25.32 1.37 -19.84
N HIS A 523 24.70 0.57 -20.72
CA HIS A 523 24.03 -0.72 -20.49
C HIS A 523 24.89 -1.82 -19.85
N VAL A 524 24.28 -2.66 -18.99
CA VAL A 524 24.78 -4.02 -18.68
C VAL A 524 23.62 -5.02 -18.55
N GLY A 525 23.78 -6.20 -19.18
CA GLY A 525 22.74 -7.18 -19.48
C GLY A 525 22.43 -8.24 -18.41
N LYS A 526 21.39 -9.04 -18.73
CA LYS A 526 20.81 -10.16 -17.96
C LYS A 526 21.82 -11.25 -17.60
N VAL A 527 21.85 -11.64 -16.32
CA VAL A 527 22.36 -12.95 -15.86
C VAL A 527 21.43 -13.50 -14.77
N SER A 528 20.96 -14.74 -14.92
CA SER A 528 20.10 -15.44 -13.94
C SER A 528 20.92 -16.09 -12.83
N PHE A 529 20.57 -15.88 -11.55
CA PHE A 529 21.01 -16.74 -10.44
C PHE A 529 19.94 -16.81 -9.33
N GLY A 530 19.37 -18.00 -9.13
CA GLY A 530 18.45 -18.30 -8.02
C GLY A 530 19.18 -18.46 -6.68
N CYS A 531 18.56 -17.98 -5.60
CA CYS A 531 19.08 -18.04 -4.24
C CYS A 531 18.75 -19.37 -3.55
N PRO A 532 19.72 -20.11 -2.97
CA PRO A 532 19.49 -21.39 -2.32
C PRO A 532 18.49 -21.37 -1.15
N GLY A 533 18.27 -20.23 -0.50
CA GLY A 533 17.41 -20.10 0.69
C GLY A 533 15.89 -20.08 0.44
N ALA A 534 15.45 -20.05 -0.82
CA ALA A 534 14.04 -20.05 -1.22
C ALA A 534 13.62 -21.37 -1.91
N ARG A 535 14.49 -22.38 -1.86
CA ARG A 535 14.25 -23.65 -2.54
C ARG A 535 13.25 -24.49 -1.74
N ILE A 536 12.07 -24.71 -2.30
CA ILE A 536 11.12 -25.70 -1.79
C ILE A 536 11.68 -27.07 -2.15
N GLU A 537 12.09 -27.85 -1.15
CA GLU A 537 12.58 -29.22 -1.32
C GLU A 537 11.62 -30.19 -0.64
N ASN A 538 11.12 -31.16 -1.41
CA ASN A 538 10.46 -32.34 -0.85
C ASN A 538 11.54 -33.33 -0.40
N PHE A 539 11.61 -33.62 0.89
CA PHE A 539 12.47 -34.69 1.39
C PHE A 539 11.88 -36.04 0.97
N THR A 540 12.36 -36.61 -0.14
CA THR A 540 12.14 -38.04 -0.45
C THR A 540 12.68 -38.87 0.71
N SER A 541 12.03 -40.00 1.03
CA SER A 541 12.19 -40.87 2.22
C SER A 541 13.61 -41.44 2.51
N GLY A 542 14.64 -40.60 2.54
CA GLY A 542 16.02 -40.92 2.86
C GLY A 542 16.41 -40.27 4.18
N LYS A 543 16.72 -41.12 5.17
CA LYS A 543 17.12 -40.77 6.55
C LYS A 543 16.05 -40.07 7.38
N ILE A 544 14.96 -40.79 7.68
CA ILE A 544 14.20 -40.53 8.91
C ILE A 544 15.19 -40.69 10.08
N PRO A 545 15.35 -39.69 10.97
CA PRO A 545 16.20 -39.84 12.16
C PRO A 545 15.80 -41.11 12.90
N LYS A 546 16.75 -42.03 13.11
CA LYS A 546 16.47 -43.27 13.86
C LYS A 546 15.89 -42.86 15.21
N ALA A 547 14.66 -43.31 15.52
CA ALA A 547 14.07 -43.11 16.83
C ALA A 547 15.06 -43.63 17.88
N VAL A 548 15.60 -42.72 18.70
CA VAL A 548 16.53 -43.08 19.77
C VAL A 548 15.70 -43.84 20.82
N PRO A 549 15.92 -45.15 21.02
CA PRO A 549 15.23 -45.88 22.07
C PRO A 549 15.90 -45.49 23.40
N GLY A 550 15.14 -44.89 24.31
CA GLY A 550 15.58 -44.75 25.71
C GLY A 550 15.61 -43.32 26.25
N LYS A 551 14.42 -42.81 26.58
CA LYS A 551 14.06 -41.97 27.74
C LYS A 551 12.76 -41.26 27.37
N ARG A 552 11.71 -41.42 28.18
CA ARG A 552 10.50 -40.59 28.07
C ARG A 552 10.95 -39.14 28.31
N GLY A 553 10.90 -38.29 27.29
CA GLY A 553 11.23 -36.88 27.46
C GLY A 553 10.34 -36.25 28.52
N GLN A 554 10.90 -35.44 29.41
CA GLN A 554 10.11 -34.67 30.36
C GLN A 554 9.41 -33.54 29.61
N GLY A 555 8.16 -33.25 29.98
CA GLY A 555 7.46 -32.06 29.47
C GLY A 555 8.07 -30.77 30.03
N ALA A 556 7.63 -29.62 29.53
CA ALA A 556 8.03 -28.34 30.09
C ALA A 556 7.68 -28.28 31.59
N SER A 557 8.65 -27.84 32.41
CA SER A 557 8.46 -27.71 33.87
C SER A 557 7.74 -26.42 34.27
N HIS A 558 7.26 -25.64 33.29
CA HIS A 558 6.55 -24.38 33.48
C HIS A 558 5.67 -24.05 32.26
N TRP A 559 4.76 -23.10 32.46
CA TRP A 559 3.92 -22.49 31.42
C TRP A 559 3.66 -21.02 31.82
N PRO A 560 3.60 -20.04 30.88
CA PRO A 560 3.74 -20.16 29.42
C PRO A 560 5.20 -20.38 28.97
N VAL A 561 5.38 -20.93 27.75
CA VAL A 561 6.73 -21.22 27.19
C VAL A 561 7.20 -20.21 26.14
N GLN A 562 6.32 -19.33 25.66
CA GLN A 562 6.66 -18.33 24.64
C GLN A 562 7.48 -17.19 25.25
N ILE A 563 8.60 -16.80 24.61
CA ILE A 563 9.51 -15.75 25.10
C ILE A 563 8.72 -14.48 25.49
N ARG A 564 7.74 -14.09 24.66
CA ARG A 564 6.88 -12.90 24.81
C ARG A 564 5.92 -12.93 26.00
N LEU A 565 5.61 -14.11 26.51
CA LEU A 565 4.60 -14.28 27.56
C LEU A 565 5.19 -14.47 28.95
N ILE A 566 6.49 -14.75 29.06
CA ILE A 566 7.14 -15.05 30.34
C ILE A 566 7.61 -13.76 31.02
N PRO A 567 7.02 -13.35 32.16
CA PRO A 567 7.46 -12.16 32.86
C PRO A 567 8.89 -12.34 33.43
N PRO A 568 9.74 -11.30 33.44
CA PRO A 568 11.13 -11.46 33.88
C PRO A 568 11.32 -11.85 35.35
N HIS A 569 10.35 -11.51 36.20
CA HIS A 569 10.30 -11.87 37.61
C HIS A 569 9.65 -13.25 37.88
N ALA A 570 9.42 -14.07 36.84
CA ALA A 570 8.80 -15.38 37.01
C ALA A 570 9.58 -16.26 38.02
N PRO A 571 8.93 -16.82 39.06
CA PRO A 571 9.63 -17.57 40.11
C PRO A 571 10.47 -18.74 39.60
N PHE A 572 10.06 -19.37 38.50
CA PHE A 572 10.77 -20.51 37.92
C PHE A 572 12.07 -20.13 37.19
N LEU A 573 12.33 -18.85 36.93
CA LEU A 573 13.57 -18.37 36.30
C LEU A 573 14.69 -18.10 37.31
N GLN A 574 14.38 -18.03 38.60
CA GLN A 574 15.36 -17.72 39.65
C GLN A 574 16.47 -18.77 39.68
N LYS A 575 17.71 -18.37 39.34
CA LYS A 575 18.88 -19.26 39.25
C LYS A 575 18.69 -20.46 38.32
N ALA A 576 17.97 -20.25 37.21
CA ALA A 576 17.68 -21.31 36.27
C ALA A 576 18.75 -21.48 35.18
N ASP A 577 18.92 -22.72 34.71
CA ASP A 577 19.49 -23.01 33.41
C ASP A 577 18.43 -22.78 32.32
N LEU A 578 18.70 -21.87 31.38
CA LEU A 578 17.76 -21.51 30.33
C LEU A 578 18.02 -22.31 29.05
N LEU A 579 16.96 -22.83 28.44
CA LEU A 579 16.96 -23.41 27.10
C LEU A 579 16.09 -22.56 26.17
N VAL A 580 16.71 -21.83 25.24
CA VAL A 580 16.03 -21.02 24.25
C VAL A 580 15.98 -21.79 22.93
N VAL A 581 14.78 -21.98 22.37
CA VAL A 581 14.55 -22.85 21.23
C VAL A 581 13.79 -22.11 20.13
N ALA A 582 14.29 -22.14 18.89
CA ALA A 582 13.53 -21.61 17.76
C ALA A 582 12.30 -22.48 17.45
N ASP A 583 11.17 -21.89 17.02
CA ASP A 583 9.89 -22.61 16.79
C ASP A 583 10.02 -23.87 15.93
N CYS A 584 10.89 -23.85 14.92
CA CYS A 584 11.08 -24.98 14.00
C CYS A 584 11.92 -26.12 14.59
N VAL A 585 12.68 -25.87 15.66
CA VAL A 585 13.66 -26.83 16.22
C VAL A 585 12.97 -28.07 16.81
N PRO A 586 11.89 -27.98 17.62
CA PRO A 586 11.21 -29.18 18.12
C PRO A 586 10.58 -30.03 17.02
N VAL A 587 10.22 -29.40 15.89
CA VAL A 587 9.65 -30.08 14.71
C VAL A 587 10.74 -30.79 13.92
N ALA A 588 11.89 -30.14 13.70
CA ALA A 588 13.00 -30.71 12.96
C ALA A 588 13.81 -31.73 13.78
N PHE A 589 13.89 -31.55 15.10
CA PHE A 589 14.61 -32.42 16.01
C PHE A 589 13.70 -32.87 17.18
N PRO A 590 12.91 -33.95 17.01
CA PRO A 590 12.02 -34.46 18.06
C PRO A 590 12.73 -34.83 19.37
N GLY A 591 14.07 -35.02 19.34
CA GLY A 591 14.91 -35.31 20.49
C GLY A 591 15.17 -34.14 21.44
N VAL A 592 14.81 -32.89 21.09
CA VAL A 592 15.07 -31.69 21.92
C VAL A 592 14.66 -31.90 23.37
N TYR A 593 13.45 -32.41 23.60
CA TYR A 593 12.90 -32.56 24.95
C TYR A 593 13.53 -33.71 25.74
N ALA A 594 13.95 -34.77 25.07
CA ALA A 594 14.60 -35.90 25.72
C ALA A 594 16.09 -35.64 26.04
N GLN A 595 16.75 -34.78 25.25
CA GLN A 595 18.20 -34.61 25.28
C GLN A 595 18.66 -33.27 25.86
N HIS A 596 17.84 -32.22 25.82
CA HIS A 596 18.26 -30.86 26.18
C HIS A 596 17.37 -30.16 27.20
N LEU A 597 16.16 -30.67 27.49
CA LEU A 597 15.22 -30.01 28.42
C LEU A 597 15.44 -30.40 29.90
N GLU A 598 16.06 -31.56 30.18
CA GLU A 598 16.24 -32.06 31.56
C GLU A 598 16.98 -31.01 32.43
N GLY A 599 16.33 -30.59 33.52
CA GLY A 599 16.86 -29.58 34.44
C GLY A 599 16.75 -28.11 33.98
N LYS A 600 16.32 -27.84 32.73
CA LYS A 600 16.30 -26.49 32.15
C LYS A 600 14.89 -25.88 32.08
N LYS A 601 14.81 -24.55 32.05
CA LYS A 601 13.59 -23.78 31.76
C LYS A 601 13.57 -23.43 30.28
N VAL A 602 12.52 -23.86 29.58
CA VAL A 602 12.41 -23.65 28.13
C VAL A 602 11.76 -22.31 27.80
N MET A 603 12.29 -21.63 26.80
CA MET A 603 11.63 -20.52 26.12
C MET A 603 11.64 -20.78 24.62
N VAL A 604 10.51 -20.53 23.97
CA VAL A 604 10.31 -20.79 22.54
C VAL A 604 9.98 -19.48 21.84
N GLY A 605 10.54 -19.27 20.65
CA GLY A 605 10.17 -18.14 19.79
C GLY A 605 10.96 -18.09 18.49
N CYS A 606 10.45 -17.35 17.50
CA CYS A 606 11.03 -17.28 16.17
C CYS A 606 11.53 -15.86 15.86
N PRO A 607 12.85 -15.64 15.71
CA PRO A 607 13.41 -14.31 15.42
C PRO A 607 12.98 -13.73 14.05
N LYS A 608 12.29 -14.50 13.20
CA LYS A 608 11.71 -14.02 11.93
C LYS A 608 10.32 -13.40 12.10
N PHE A 609 9.51 -13.95 12.98
CA PHE A 609 8.11 -13.53 13.17
C PHE A 609 7.95 -12.61 14.38
N ASP A 610 8.90 -12.69 15.31
CA ASP A 610 8.90 -11.89 16.52
C ASP A 610 9.81 -10.67 16.39
N ASN A 611 9.47 -9.61 17.13
CA ASN A 611 10.22 -8.36 17.14
C ASN A 611 11.57 -8.58 17.85
N ARG A 612 12.66 -8.26 17.14
CA ARG A 612 14.03 -8.46 17.61
C ARG A 612 14.39 -7.60 18.83
N GLU A 613 14.01 -6.32 18.82
CA GLU A 613 14.28 -5.38 19.90
C GLU A 613 13.55 -5.81 21.17
N GLU A 614 12.28 -6.20 21.03
CA GLU A 614 11.49 -6.78 22.12
C GLU A 614 12.19 -8.00 22.72
N TYR A 615 12.76 -8.89 21.90
CA TYR A 615 13.50 -10.04 22.41
C TYR A 615 14.79 -9.64 23.15
N VAL A 616 15.55 -8.69 22.62
CA VAL A 616 16.75 -8.17 23.29
C VAL A 616 16.38 -7.57 24.64
N GLU A 617 15.34 -6.73 24.70
CA GLU A 617 14.87 -6.12 25.94
C GLU A 617 14.42 -7.15 26.98
N ARG A 618 13.68 -8.17 26.54
CA ARG A 618 13.20 -9.24 27.42
C ARG A 618 14.33 -10.10 27.95
N PHE A 619 15.25 -10.54 27.09
CA PHE A 619 16.43 -11.29 27.55
C PHE A 619 17.29 -10.44 28.48
N ARG A 620 17.46 -9.14 28.19
CA ARG A 620 18.17 -8.21 29.09
C ARG A 620 17.48 -8.13 30.45
N ALA A 621 16.16 -8.09 30.49
CA ALA A 621 15.38 -8.13 31.73
C ALA A 621 15.54 -9.48 32.46
N PHE A 622 15.48 -10.62 31.74
CA PHE A 622 15.73 -11.95 32.31
C PHE A 622 17.12 -12.03 32.97
N PHE A 623 18.15 -11.50 32.31
CA PHE A 623 19.50 -11.49 32.86
C PHE A 623 19.64 -10.60 34.10
N LYS A 624 18.96 -9.46 34.15
CA LYS A 624 19.02 -8.53 35.29
C LYS A 624 18.17 -8.97 36.49
N GLU A 625 17.01 -9.58 36.25
CA GLU A 625 16.01 -9.85 37.29
C GLU A 625 15.96 -11.30 37.77
N ALA A 626 16.29 -12.27 36.91
CA ALA A 626 16.14 -13.69 37.23
C ALA A 626 17.44 -14.37 37.72
N GLY A 627 18.60 -13.74 37.50
CA GLY A 627 19.89 -14.31 37.93
C GLY A 627 20.17 -15.69 37.33
N LEU A 628 20.01 -15.84 36.01
CA LEU A 628 20.19 -17.09 35.27
C LEU A 628 21.59 -17.68 35.42
N GLU A 629 21.71 -19.01 35.52
CA GLU A 629 22.99 -19.70 35.72
C GLU A 629 23.70 -20.07 34.41
N SER A 630 22.94 -20.45 33.37
CA SER A 630 23.45 -20.68 32.02
C SER A 630 22.38 -20.48 30.96
N VAL A 631 22.78 -20.33 29.70
CA VAL A 631 21.88 -20.29 28.54
C VAL A 631 22.33 -21.28 27.47
N THR A 632 21.41 -22.10 27.00
CA THR A 632 21.57 -22.93 25.81
C THR A 632 20.62 -22.42 24.73
N VAL A 633 21.13 -22.07 23.55
CA VAL A 633 20.31 -21.63 22.41
C VAL A 633 20.35 -22.70 21.33
N MET A 634 19.18 -23.23 20.95
CA MET A 634 19.04 -24.15 19.83
C MET A 634 18.36 -23.44 18.65
N SER A 635 19.01 -23.45 17.49
CA SER A 635 18.55 -22.75 16.28
C SER A 635 18.75 -23.60 15.02
N MET A 636 18.07 -23.24 13.93
CA MET A 636 18.22 -23.91 12.63
C MET A 636 19.28 -23.20 11.75
N LYS A 637 20.02 -23.94 10.92
CA LYS A 637 20.99 -23.46 9.91
C LYS A 637 20.26 -22.95 8.68
N VAL A 638 19.41 -21.95 8.90
CA VAL A 638 18.60 -21.27 7.89
C VAL A 638 18.66 -19.77 8.14
N PRO A 639 18.58 -18.91 7.11
CA PRO A 639 18.78 -17.47 7.25
C PRO A 639 17.94 -16.84 8.37
N CYS A 640 16.70 -17.30 8.54
CA CYS A 640 15.78 -16.79 9.54
C CYS A 640 16.16 -17.08 11.00
N CYS A 641 16.83 -18.19 11.31
CA CYS A 641 17.12 -18.59 12.70
C CYS A 641 18.47 -18.07 13.24
N HIS A 642 19.33 -17.51 12.39
CA HIS A 642 20.65 -16.97 12.78
C HIS A 642 20.56 -15.81 13.79
N GLY A 643 19.41 -15.16 13.89
CA GLY A 643 19.17 -14.05 14.82
C GLY A 643 19.12 -14.47 16.29
N LEU A 644 18.64 -15.69 16.60
CA LEU A 644 18.31 -16.06 17.98
C LEU A 644 19.55 -16.12 18.91
N PRO A 645 20.68 -16.76 18.52
CA PRO A 645 21.91 -16.69 19.32
C PRO A 645 22.50 -15.28 19.42
N ARG A 646 22.29 -14.41 18.41
CA ARG A 646 22.79 -13.03 18.41
C ARG A 646 22.01 -12.15 19.39
N ILE A 647 20.69 -12.28 19.39
CA ILE A 647 19.79 -11.60 20.34
C ILE A 647 20.22 -11.91 21.78
N VAL A 648 20.42 -13.19 22.10
CA VAL A 648 20.85 -13.62 23.44
C VAL A 648 22.22 -13.01 23.80
N ARG A 649 23.21 -13.06 22.90
CA ARG A 649 24.53 -12.45 23.13
C ARG A 649 24.47 -10.92 23.32
N GLN A 650 23.68 -10.24 22.51
CA GLN A 650 23.46 -8.80 22.61
C GLN A 650 22.85 -8.44 23.97
N ALA A 651 21.78 -9.14 24.35
CA ALA A 651 21.12 -8.94 25.64
C ALA A 651 22.05 -9.24 26.83
N MET A 652 22.92 -10.26 26.74
CA MET A 652 23.94 -10.55 27.76
C MET A 652 24.95 -9.39 27.87
N GLY A 653 25.39 -8.84 26.74
CA GLY A 653 26.28 -7.68 26.69
C GLY A 653 25.65 -6.43 27.29
N GLU A 654 24.40 -6.13 26.94
CA GLU A 654 23.64 -4.99 27.48
C GLU A 654 23.29 -5.14 28.97
N ALA A 655 23.12 -6.37 29.44
CA ALA A 655 22.93 -6.68 30.86
C ALA A 655 24.26 -6.75 31.64
N ALA A 656 25.41 -6.66 30.96
CA ALA A 656 26.74 -6.84 31.52
C ALA A 656 26.89 -8.14 32.34
N VAL A 657 26.27 -9.24 31.89
CA VAL A 657 26.35 -10.55 32.54
C VAL A 657 27.36 -11.47 31.86
N ASN A 658 28.09 -12.24 32.65
CA ASN A 658 29.07 -13.22 32.17
C ASN A 658 28.71 -14.62 32.66
N ILE A 659 27.70 -15.23 32.04
CA ILE A 659 27.24 -16.59 32.34
C ILE A 659 27.47 -17.51 31.12
N PRO A 660 27.64 -18.83 31.30
CA PRO A 660 27.89 -19.74 30.19
C PRO A 660 26.79 -19.70 29.12
N LEU A 661 27.19 -19.52 27.87
CA LEU A 661 26.31 -19.57 26.69
C LEU A 661 26.75 -20.71 25.77
N ARG A 662 25.86 -21.69 25.55
CA ARG A 662 26.04 -22.79 24.59
C ARG A 662 25.10 -22.59 23.40
N CYS A 663 25.59 -22.67 22.17
CA CYS A 663 24.80 -22.51 20.96
C CYS A 663 24.85 -23.79 20.12
N ILE A 664 23.69 -24.40 19.87
CA ILE A 664 23.53 -25.60 19.04
C ILE A 664 22.79 -25.20 17.77
N THR A 665 23.37 -25.49 16.61
CA THR A 665 22.76 -25.24 15.30
C THR A 665 22.44 -26.55 14.60
N LEU A 666 21.19 -26.72 14.21
CA LEU A 666 20.65 -27.88 13.51
C LEU A 666 20.49 -27.58 12.03
N ASP A 667 20.78 -28.49 11.12
CA ASP A 667 20.38 -28.32 9.72
C ASP A 667 18.89 -28.60 9.49
N MET A 668 18.42 -28.46 8.24
CA MET A 668 17.03 -28.72 7.86
C MET A 668 16.58 -30.18 8.02
N HIS A 669 17.51 -31.11 8.27
CA HIS A 669 17.24 -32.52 8.56
C HIS A 669 17.26 -32.84 10.06
N GLY A 670 17.51 -31.84 10.92
CA GLY A 670 17.57 -32.03 12.37
C GLY A 670 18.90 -32.60 12.86
N GLU A 671 19.95 -32.60 12.04
CA GLU A 671 21.31 -33.00 12.46
C GLU A 671 22.05 -31.80 13.06
N VAL A 672 22.78 -32.01 14.17
CA VAL A 672 23.63 -30.97 14.77
C VAL A 672 24.84 -30.74 13.86
N VAL A 673 24.90 -29.53 13.29
CA VAL A 673 25.95 -29.13 12.34
C VAL A 673 26.95 -28.16 12.93
N GLU A 674 26.63 -27.54 14.07
CA GLU A 674 27.54 -26.65 14.79
C GLU A 674 27.17 -26.60 16.28
N GLU A 675 28.19 -26.70 17.14
CA GLU A 675 28.04 -26.54 18.58
C GLU A 675 29.18 -25.66 19.10
N LYS A 676 28.85 -24.56 19.79
CA LYS A 676 29.79 -23.53 20.23
C LYS A 676 29.52 -23.07 21.66
#